data_AF-A0AAD9V4S2-F1
#
_entry.id   AF-A0AAD9V4S2-F1
#
_cell.length_a   1.000
_cell.length_b   1.000
_cell.length_c   1.000
_cell.angle_alpha   90.00
_cell.angle_beta   90.00
_cell.angle_gamma   90.00
#
_symmetry.space_group_name_H-M   'P 1'
#
loop_
_entity.id
_entity.type
_entity.pdbx_description
1 polymer ?
#
loop_
_entity_poly.entity_id
_entity_poly.type
_entity_poly.pdbx_seq_one_letter_code
_entity_poly.pdbx_strand_id
1 'polypeptide(L)'
;MLPVRHLDTGTSIKPLHQRRSQKFGVHERVVRLRPVQEGPLIPQQQLADALTRGLRRAVEQVLGQQKVPDTDRFYISLASDRLRSASNAFHLTAQEWRQNGLCAQTLLDNLSKMLNSYEQFEMDDSFNLSVVHVRPPPRGTGKKRQHVPGHQSNVRLKQMKKSVIEMPRNDAGWCSARAIVTARGLSLAGQDTHARKQWTDPRRCVHRRQQAAEALAREVGLGPGAWGPDELTRVVMAPSLHDYKIVVVDASRAYSLVAYGHGDRLLALLYDDHHYDMLTSIKGFLGRSYLCLTRRKCPQCRAYLRGSKAIKDHRCGHAHCHACQQYVDIESHQCFIQVRTLDDDVSVQPPVHVFFDIEAKQVESRHVPNLLVCQRADDDVFHWWYGDACVQEFLLQLEDWCRGGKQPLTVLAHNFQGYDSYPVIDTLHRLRLKLGQIRNGCKVLQLQCLASSVRFIDSMSFFQMRLAKFPKTFGLTELKKGYFPHLFNTDDHQTYVGSLHDQHYYMPDGMSVDDRAAFRRWHDKLTREGYVFDFRRELLEYCKSDVLLLKQGCITFKREFEAKAGFDPFDQMTIASACNRYLRTHCLQANTIACEPLLGWGGRRVNQSSAAFEWLAWEAHLVSTPIRHAHNGGEVRPLPDRRYTVDGLDATTQTVYEFDGCFWHGCTTCFPQRHESHPRLLGRTMDDVFALRQEKHDLLRQQGYLVRSIWECEWSRRRVADPAIRTFLQTHQTPRPLDPRDAFFGGRTNAYQLYRHVEGDERILYYDFKSLYPYVNKYCRYPIGHPQIISQPPLDQGLDAYFGLVCCTILPPTDLLHPVLPYRCSQKLTFPLCDACVRQYIDAPLLDKNVDDCHHTDAQRALTGTWCTPELAVALQKGYRLLHIHQVYHFPDTQVGLFAEYIDTWLKLKEEASGYPEHCTTGHLQREHVRRWNEREKIVLHHANIRKNPGQRALAKLMLNSMWGTFRATDQQDTSQRIHRSARLLAVPGQ
;
A
#
# COMPACT_ATOMS: atom_id res chain seq x y z
N MET A 1 17.98 16.99 53.78
CA MET A 1 18.76 17.01 52.53
C MET A 1 19.71 15.82 52.53
N LEU A 2 19.34 14.75 51.82
CA LEU A 2 20.23 13.64 51.46
C LEU A 2 20.54 13.79 49.96
N PRO A 3 21.77 13.53 49.51
CA PRO A 3 22.14 13.73 48.12
C PRO A 3 21.38 12.72 47.26
N VAL A 4 20.69 13.21 46.22
CA VAL A 4 20.04 12.39 45.20
C VAL A 4 21.13 11.51 44.58
N ARG A 5 21.15 10.22 44.94
CA ARG A 5 21.99 9.22 44.26
C ARG A 5 21.56 9.19 42.80
N HIS A 6 22.53 9.37 41.90
CA HIS A 6 22.33 9.40 40.46
C HIS A 6 21.58 8.16 39.96
N LEU A 7 20.49 8.35 39.22
CA LEU A 7 19.81 7.33 38.43
C LEU A 7 20.73 6.98 37.23
N ASP A 8 21.49 5.89 37.32
CA ASP A 8 22.41 5.47 36.27
C ASP A 8 21.87 4.27 35.47
N THR A 9 21.76 4.43 34.16
CA THR A 9 21.61 3.34 33.20
C THR A 9 22.99 2.78 32.89
N GLY A 10 23.29 1.54 33.30
CA GLY A 10 24.47 0.81 32.85
C GLY A 10 24.36 0.46 31.35
N THR A 11 25.47 0.34 30.63
CA THR A 11 25.46 -0.10 29.23
C THR A 11 26.43 -1.26 29.02
N SER A 12 25.93 -2.45 28.67
CA SER A 12 26.80 -3.56 28.29
C SER A 12 27.23 -3.37 26.83
N ILE A 13 28.54 -3.30 26.58
CA ILE A 13 29.13 -3.16 25.24
C ILE A 13 29.56 -4.54 24.74
N LYS A 14 28.92 -5.07 23.69
CA LYS A 14 29.37 -6.30 23.01
C LYS A 14 29.83 -6.00 21.57
N PRO A 15 31.11 -6.18 21.22
CA PRO A 15 31.57 -6.04 19.84
C PRO A 15 31.04 -7.21 19.01
N LEU A 16 30.33 -6.92 17.90
CA LEU A 16 29.59 -7.96 17.15
C LEU A 16 30.29 -8.41 15.87
N HIS A 17 30.93 -7.50 15.11
CA HIS A 17 31.63 -7.88 13.88
C HIS A 17 32.58 -6.77 13.39
N GLN A 18 33.74 -7.17 12.84
CA GLN A 18 34.64 -6.31 12.07
C GLN A 18 34.67 -6.79 10.62
N ARG A 19 34.40 -5.88 9.67
CA ARG A 19 34.49 -6.16 8.23
C ARG A 19 35.50 -5.25 7.57
N ARG A 20 36.43 -5.85 6.82
CA ARG A 20 37.45 -5.14 6.03
C ARG A 20 37.20 -5.36 4.54
N SER A 21 36.87 -4.30 3.82
CA SER A 21 36.76 -4.35 2.36
C SER A 21 38.12 -4.03 1.75
N GLN A 22 38.86 -5.04 1.29
CA GLN A 22 40.17 -4.84 0.64
C GLN A 22 40.07 -3.99 -0.63
N LYS A 23 38.96 -4.08 -1.38
CA LYS A 23 38.75 -3.35 -2.64
C LYS A 23 38.51 -1.84 -2.47
N PHE A 24 37.92 -1.43 -1.34
CA PHE A 24 37.53 -0.04 -1.10
C PHE A 24 38.29 0.64 0.04
N GLY A 25 39.19 -0.07 0.74
CA GLY A 25 39.95 0.44 1.88
C GLY A 25 39.08 0.89 3.06
N VAL A 26 37.82 0.47 3.10
CA VAL A 26 36.86 0.83 4.14
C VAL A 26 36.91 -0.21 5.25
N HIS A 27 37.05 0.28 6.48
CA HIS A 27 36.93 -0.50 7.70
C HIS A 27 35.58 -0.17 8.36
N GLU A 28 34.74 -1.20 8.52
CA GLU A 28 33.44 -1.11 9.17
C GLU A 28 33.47 -1.88 10.50
N ARG A 29 33.07 -1.21 11.59
CA ARG A 29 32.98 -1.82 12.92
C ARG A 29 31.61 -1.54 13.52
N VAL A 30 30.90 -2.59 13.91
CA VAL A 30 29.57 -2.51 14.52
C VAL A 30 29.66 -2.82 16.00
N VAL A 31 29.24 -1.88 16.83
CA VAL A 31 29.15 -2.04 18.29
C VAL A 31 27.68 -2.06 18.68
N ARG A 32 27.22 -3.13 19.32
CA ARG A 32 25.87 -3.19 19.89
C ARG A 32 25.93 -2.81 21.36
N LEU A 33 25.05 -1.91 21.76
CA LEU A 33 24.90 -1.38 23.10
C LEU A 33 23.56 -1.85 23.64
N ARG A 34 23.57 -2.43 24.84
CA ARG A 34 22.36 -2.80 25.58
C ARG A 34 22.23 -1.91 26.81
N PRO A 35 21.22 -1.03 26.89
CA PRO A 35 20.94 -0.31 28.12
C PRO A 35 20.39 -1.29 29.16
N VAL A 36 20.97 -1.24 30.35
CA VAL A 36 20.54 -2.00 31.54
C VAL A 36 20.18 -0.98 32.60
N GLN A 37 19.02 -1.14 33.24
CA GLN A 37 18.64 -0.29 34.35
C GLN A 37 19.19 -0.88 35.65
N GLU A 38 20.04 -0.12 36.34
CA GLU A 38 20.56 -0.49 37.67
C GLU A 38 19.96 0.48 38.70
N GLY A 39 18.97 0.02 39.49
CA GLY A 39 18.30 0.83 40.52
C GLY A 39 16.77 0.88 40.41
N PRO A 40 16.09 1.74 41.18
CA PRO A 40 14.63 1.84 41.18
C PRO A 40 14.07 2.27 39.81
N LEU A 41 12.85 1.84 39.50
CA LEU A 41 12.13 2.13 38.25
C LEU A 41 12.12 3.64 37.94
N ILE A 42 12.58 4.02 36.73
CA ILE A 42 12.60 5.42 36.29
C ILE A 42 11.15 5.79 35.95
N PRO A 43 10.57 6.83 36.57
CA PRO A 43 9.24 7.29 36.20
C PRO A 43 9.20 7.64 34.71
N GLN A 44 8.11 7.27 34.02
CA GLN A 44 7.99 7.38 32.56
C GLN A 44 8.25 8.80 32.03
N GLN A 45 7.90 9.83 32.81
CA GLN A 45 8.13 11.25 32.50
C GLN A 45 9.62 11.64 32.46
N GLN A 46 10.52 10.81 33.01
CA GLN A 46 11.97 11.06 33.06
C GLN A 46 12.78 10.05 32.22
N LEU A 47 12.11 9.10 31.58
CA LEU A 47 12.73 7.99 30.86
C LEU A 47 13.45 8.45 29.57
N ALA A 48 12.85 9.36 28.81
CA ALA A 48 13.44 9.90 27.59
C ALA A 48 14.75 10.66 27.85
N ASP A 49 14.77 11.46 28.91
CA ASP A 49 15.95 12.21 29.35
C ASP A 49 17.06 11.29 29.86
N ALA A 50 16.71 10.27 30.65
CA ALA A 50 17.66 9.28 31.15
C ALA A 50 18.29 8.47 30.01
N LEU A 51 17.50 8.02 29.03
CA LEU A 51 17.95 7.30 27.85
C LEU A 51 18.83 8.15 26.94
N THR A 52 18.49 9.42 26.75
CA THR A 52 19.28 10.36 25.93
C THR A 52 20.65 10.61 26.55
N ARG A 53 20.72 10.75 27.89
CA ARG A 53 22.00 10.85 28.63
C ARG A 53 22.80 9.53 28.57
N GLY A 54 22.14 8.39 28.74
CA GLY A 54 22.77 7.07 28.63
C GLY A 54 23.37 6.81 27.25
N LEU A 55 22.61 7.10 26.19
CA LEU A 55 23.02 7.01 24.79
C LEU A 55 24.27 7.85 24.50
N ARG A 56 24.27 9.11 24.97
CA ARG A 56 25.42 10.01 24.80
C ARG A 56 26.69 9.43 25.43
N ARG A 57 26.60 9.00 26.69
CA ARG A 57 27.72 8.38 27.41
C ARG A 57 28.24 7.13 26.70
N ALA A 58 27.33 6.28 26.21
CA ALA A 58 27.71 5.05 25.52
C ALA A 58 28.45 5.32 24.19
N VAL A 59 28.01 6.32 23.42
CA VAL A 59 28.70 6.71 22.18
C VAL A 59 30.05 7.36 22.49
N GLU A 60 30.13 8.22 23.51
CA GLU A 60 31.39 8.83 23.96
C GLU A 60 32.39 7.77 24.45
N GLN A 61 31.92 6.75 25.16
CA GLN A 61 32.72 5.61 25.60
C GLN A 61 33.24 4.79 24.41
N VAL A 62 32.41 4.54 23.39
CA VAL A 62 32.83 3.87 22.15
C VAL A 62 33.85 4.71 21.37
N LEU A 63 33.64 6.02 21.23
CA LEU A 63 34.56 6.93 20.54
C LEU A 63 35.90 7.07 21.29
N GLY A 64 35.86 7.06 22.62
CA GLY A 64 37.02 7.18 23.52
C GLY A 64 37.85 5.90 23.61
N GLN A 65 37.23 4.75 23.90
CA GLN A 65 37.92 3.46 24.01
C GLN A 65 38.60 3.02 22.70
N GLN A 66 38.07 3.46 21.56
CA GLN A 66 38.55 3.07 20.23
C GLN A 66 39.50 4.09 19.58
N LYS A 67 39.83 5.21 20.26
CA LYS A 67 40.65 6.32 19.74
C LYS A 67 40.22 6.76 18.33
N VAL A 68 38.91 6.95 18.10
CA VAL A 68 38.38 7.31 16.77
C VAL A 68 38.80 8.74 16.40
N PRO A 69 39.47 8.96 15.25
CA PRO A 69 39.83 10.29 14.76
C PRO A 69 38.61 11.19 14.52
N ASP A 70 38.76 12.49 14.73
CA ASP A 70 37.70 13.50 14.56
C ASP A 70 37.08 13.50 13.15
N THR A 71 37.85 13.11 12.13
CA THR A 71 37.44 13.07 10.72
C THR A 71 36.69 11.79 10.33
N ASP A 72 36.69 10.77 11.19
CA ASP A 72 36.00 9.52 10.92
C ASP A 72 34.50 9.69 11.12
N ARG A 73 33.72 8.98 10.29
CA ARG A 73 32.25 9.04 10.33
C ARG A 73 31.70 7.87 11.11
N PHE A 74 30.61 8.11 11.81
CA PHE A 74 29.85 7.06 12.46
C PHE A 74 28.35 7.19 12.15
N TYR A 75 27.66 6.06 12.27
CA TYR A 75 26.22 5.95 12.12
C TYR A 75 25.65 5.40 13.41
N ILE A 76 24.55 5.98 13.87
CA ILE A 76 23.80 5.45 15.00
C ILE A 76 22.47 4.93 14.45
N SER A 77 22.22 3.66 14.70
CA SER A 77 20.96 2.99 14.38
C SER A 77 20.35 2.51 15.68
N LEU A 78 19.13 2.96 15.95
CA LEU A 78 18.32 2.53 17.08
C LEU A 78 17.14 1.71 16.57
N ALA A 79 16.98 0.49 17.08
CA ALA A 79 15.88 -0.40 16.75
C ALA A 79 15.32 -1.04 18.02
N SER A 80 14.00 -1.15 18.12
CA SER A 80 13.27 -1.94 19.12
C SER A 80 12.01 -2.47 18.47
N ASP A 81 11.55 -3.64 18.90
CA ASP A 81 10.35 -4.29 18.36
C ASP A 81 9.06 -3.50 18.69
N ARG A 82 9.14 -2.60 19.68
CA ARG A 82 8.05 -1.67 20.04
C ARG A 82 8.10 -0.35 19.27
N LEU A 83 9.18 -0.07 18.52
CA LEU A 83 9.27 1.10 17.65
C LEU A 83 8.74 0.76 16.25
N ARG A 84 7.75 1.53 15.76
CA ARG A 84 7.19 1.36 14.40
C ARG A 84 8.23 1.48 13.27
N SER A 85 9.38 2.11 13.54
CA SER A 85 10.53 2.20 12.62
C SER A 85 11.84 2.38 13.37
N ALA A 86 12.93 1.78 12.87
CA ALA A 86 14.28 2.04 13.37
C ALA A 86 14.70 3.50 13.08
N SER A 87 15.19 4.21 14.10
CA SER A 87 15.72 5.56 13.95
C SER A 87 17.19 5.49 13.54
N ASN A 88 17.50 5.99 12.36
CA ASN A 88 18.85 5.99 11.80
C ASN A 88 19.34 7.42 11.62
N ALA A 89 20.47 7.73 12.23
CA ALA A 89 21.20 8.96 11.99
C ALA A 89 22.28 8.75 10.93
N PHE A 90 22.19 9.52 9.85
CA PHE A 90 23.14 9.43 8.74
C PHE A 90 24.19 10.55 8.80
N HIS A 91 25.45 10.14 8.75
CA HIS A 91 26.64 10.99 8.50
C HIS A 91 26.97 12.03 9.58
N LEU A 92 27.27 11.58 10.81
CA LEU A 92 27.94 12.41 11.82
C LEU A 92 29.44 12.12 11.82
N THR A 93 30.26 13.17 11.89
CA THR A 93 31.70 13.05 12.19
C THR A 93 31.91 12.94 13.70
N ALA A 94 32.98 12.24 14.13
CA ALA A 94 33.33 12.18 15.55
C ALA A 94 33.55 13.58 16.15
N GLN A 95 34.02 14.54 15.33
CA GLN A 95 34.13 15.95 15.70
C GLN A 95 32.78 16.61 16.01
N GLU A 96 31.79 16.48 15.11
CA GLU A 96 30.46 17.07 15.29
C GLU A 96 29.75 16.53 16.54
N TRP A 97 30.00 15.27 16.90
CA TRP A 97 29.46 14.67 18.13
C TRP A 97 30.13 15.21 19.39
N ARG A 98 31.47 15.25 19.41
CA ARG A 98 32.25 15.77 20.55
C ARG A 98 31.99 17.26 20.80
N GLN A 99 31.69 18.03 19.74
CA GLN A 99 31.44 19.48 19.82
C GLN A 99 29.97 19.86 19.98
N ASN A 100 29.07 18.90 20.23
CA ASN A 100 27.62 19.15 20.33
C ASN A 100 27.03 19.90 19.12
N GLY A 101 27.47 19.55 17.92
CA GLY A 101 26.97 20.17 16.69
C GLY A 101 25.45 20.03 16.53
N LEU A 102 24.86 20.97 15.80
CA LEU A 102 23.40 21.08 15.59
C LEU A 102 22.75 19.74 15.16
N CYS A 103 23.46 18.93 14.37
CA CYS A 103 22.98 17.64 13.87
C CYS A 103 22.94 16.55 14.96
N ALA A 104 23.88 16.57 15.92
CA ALA A 104 23.87 15.67 17.07
C ALA A 104 22.78 16.06 18.09
N GLN A 105 22.52 17.36 18.28
CA GLN A 105 21.41 17.85 19.11
C GLN A 105 20.05 17.52 18.50
N THR A 106 19.86 17.80 17.21
CA THR A 106 18.62 17.48 16.48
C THR A 106 18.27 16.00 16.56
N LEU A 107 19.29 15.11 16.56
CA LEU A 107 19.11 13.68 16.73
C LEU A 107 18.59 13.33 18.12
N LEU A 108 19.22 13.84 19.18
CA LEU A 108 18.83 13.59 20.56
C LEU A 108 17.43 14.16 20.87
N ASP A 109 17.10 15.32 20.30
CA ASP A 109 15.77 15.95 20.43
C ASP A 109 14.68 15.15 19.72
N ASN A 110 14.95 14.66 18.51
CA ASN A 110 14.01 13.82 17.77
C ASN A 110 13.78 12.48 18.48
N LEU A 111 14.81 11.92 19.10
CA LEU A 111 14.74 10.68 19.87
C LEU A 111 13.93 10.90 21.15
N SER A 112 14.14 12.02 21.85
CA SER A 112 13.34 12.42 23.01
C SER A 112 11.87 12.63 22.65
N LYS A 113 11.58 13.34 21.55
CA LYS A 113 10.21 13.54 21.04
C LYS A 113 9.53 12.23 20.67
N MET A 114 10.27 11.32 20.04
CA MET A 114 9.75 9.99 19.70
C MET A 114 9.40 9.21 20.96
N LEU A 115 10.31 9.08 21.92
CA LEU A 115 10.06 8.32 23.15
C LEU A 115 8.89 8.91 23.96
N ASN A 116 8.79 10.25 24.02
CA ASN A 116 7.68 10.94 24.69
C ASN A 116 6.32 10.75 24.00
N SER A 117 6.30 10.39 22.71
CA SER A 117 5.05 10.13 21.96
C SER A 117 4.49 8.71 22.13
N TYR A 118 5.21 7.82 22.81
CA TYR A 118 4.78 6.44 23.08
C TYR A 118 4.50 6.23 24.58
N GLU A 119 3.24 6.42 24.98
CA GLU A 119 2.76 6.29 26.37
C GLU A 119 2.87 4.87 26.98
N GLN A 120 3.33 3.86 26.23
CA GLN A 120 3.51 2.48 26.71
C GLN A 120 4.94 1.95 26.51
N PHE A 121 5.92 2.87 26.36
CA PHE A 121 7.31 2.49 26.15
C PHE A 121 7.98 2.02 27.45
N GLU A 122 8.42 0.77 27.47
CA GLU A 122 9.21 0.16 28.56
C GLU A 122 10.56 -0.32 28.01
N MET A 123 11.62 -0.23 28.83
CA MET A 123 12.93 -0.78 28.48
C MET A 123 12.92 -2.31 28.64
N ASP A 124 12.93 -3.05 27.53
CA ASP A 124 13.02 -4.51 27.49
C ASP A 124 14.17 -5.01 26.58
N ASP A 125 14.33 -6.34 26.49
CA ASP A 125 15.40 -7.00 25.72
C ASP A 125 15.36 -6.74 24.20
N SER A 126 14.29 -6.11 23.68
CA SER A 126 14.17 -5.75 22.27
C SER A 126 14.98 -4.50 21.88
N PHE A 127 15.40 -3.69 22.86
CA PHE A 127 16.08 -2.42 22.61
C PHE A 127 17.53 -2.61 22.16
N ASN A 128 17.78 -2.33 20.89
CA ASN A 128 19.06 -2.54 20.22
C ASN A 128 19.59 -1.23 19.63
N LEU A 129 20.69 -0.77 20.20
CA LEU A 129 21.45 0.36 19.69
C LEU A 129 22.72 -0.14 19.01
N SER A 130 22.93 0.25 17.76
CA SER A 130 24.13 -0.08 17.00
C SER A 130 24.86 1.19 16.55
N VAL A 131 26.16 1.26 16.86
CA VAL A 131 27.07 2.29 16.34
C VAL A 131 27.94 1.65 15.28
N VAL A 132 27.88 2.17 14.06
CA VAL A 132 28.70 1.74 12.93
C VAL A 132 29.77 2.79 12.67
N HIS A 133 31.02 2.47 12.97
CA HIS A 133 32.17 3.31 12.63
C HIS A 133 32.67 2.97 11.23
N VAL A 134 32.87 4.00 10.41
CA VAL A 134 33.40 3.87 9.05
C VAL A 134 34.63 4.76 8.90
N ARG A 135 35.81 4.13 8.79
CA ARG A 135 37.04 4.81 8.43
C ARG A 135 37.09 5.00 6.90
N PRO A 136 37.21 6.24 6.40
CA PRO A 136 37.39 6.47 4.96
C PRO A 136 38.74 5.88 4.50
N PRO A 137 38.85 5.39 3.26
CA PRO A 137 40.10 4.80 2.78
C PRO A 137 41.25 5.82 2.79
N PRO A 138 42.51 5.37 2.97
CA PRO A 138 43.66 6.21 2.65
C PRO A 138 43.52 6.66 1.20
N ARG A 139 43.77 7.95 0.93
CA ARG A 139 43.56 8.60 -0.38
C ARG A 139 44.15 7.74 -1.51
N GLY A 140 43.31 6.94 -2.16
CA GLY A 140 43.69 6.10 -3.28
C GLY A 140 43.94 6.95 -4.53
N THR A 141 44.96 6.55 -5.28
CA THR A 141 45.48 7.13 -6.54
C THR A 141 44.55 6.95 -7.74
N GLY A 142 43.24 6.89 -7.54
CA GLY A 142 42.28 7.05 -8.63
C GLY A 142 42.37 8.48 -9.15
N LYS A 143 42.55 8.68 -10.47
CA LYS A 143 42.43 10.01 -11.08
C LYS A 143 41.07 10.59 -10.67
N LYS A 144 41.06 11.48 -9.67
CA LYS A 144 39.91 12.33 -9.37
C LYS A 144 39.43 12.86 -10.71
N ARG A 145 38.11 12.88 -10.96
CA ARG A 145 37.61 13.63 -12.12
C ARG A 145 38.06 15.08 -11.91
N GLN A 146 39.11 15.45 -12.63
CA GLN A 146 39.68 16.78 -12.73
C GLN A 146 38.51 17.77 -12.94
N HIS A 147 38.35 18.85 -12.18
CA HIS A 147 37.53 20.00 -12.62
C HIS A 147 36.03 19.73 -12.78
N VAL A 148 35.34 19.21 -11.75
CA VAL A 148 33.87 19.16 -11.72
C VAL A 148 33.33 20.50 -11.17
N PRO A 149 32.30 21.10 -11.79
CA PRO A 149 31.68 22.33 -11.27
C PRO A 149 31.25 22.19 -9.80
N GLY A 150 31.46 23.23 -8.99
CA GLY A 150 31.16 23.24 -7.55
C GLY A 150 32.27 22.72 -6.62
N HIS A 151 33.38 22.19 -7.16
CA HIS A 151 34.53 21.74 -6.35
C HIS A 151 35.71 22.74 -6.31
N GLN A 152 35.67 23.80 -7.12
CA GLN A 152 36.69 24.86 -7.25
C GLN A 152 36.00 26.17 -7.66
N SER A 153 36.68 27.32 -7.55
CA SER A 153 36.13 28.61 -7.99
C SER A 153 35.82 28.62 -9.49
N ASN A 154 34.77 29.35 -9.90
CA ASN A 154 34.36 29.45 -11.30
C ASN A 154 35.47 29.99 -12.19
N VAL A 155 36.26 30.95 -11.70
CA VAL A 155 37.43 31.50 -12.42
C VAL A 155 38.45 30.41 -12.75
N ARG A 156 38.84 29.60 -11.76
CA ARG A 156 39.80 28.51 -11.96
C ARG A 156 39.21 27.38 -12.81
N LEU A 157 37.92 27.12 -12.68
CA LEU A 157 37.21 26.11 -13.47
C LEU A 157 37.17 26.46 -14.97
N LYS A 158 36.91 27.74 -15.31
CA LYS A 158 36.85 28.23 -16.69
C LYS A 158 38.22 28.11 -17.39
N GLN A 159 39.30 28.54 -16.73
CA GLN A 159 40.67 28.40 -17.24
C GLN A 159 41.09 26.95 -17.55
N MET A 160 40.54 25.98 -16.80
CA MET A 160 40.90 24.57 -16.94
C MET A 160 40.00 23.80 -17.92
N LYS A 161 38.81 24.33 -18.24
CA LYS A 161 37.83 23.66 -19.11
C LYS A 161 37.92 24.15 -20.55
N LYS A 162 38.44 23.28 -21.43
CA LYS A 162 38.41 23.49 -22.89
C LYS A 162 36.99 23.61 -23.49
N SER A 163 35.95 23.33 -22.70
CA SER A 163 34.55 23.42 -23.12
C SER A 163 33.94 24.82 -22.99
N VAL A 164 34.69 25.80 -22.46
CA VAL A 164 34.25 27.19 -22.29
C VAL A 164 35.03 28.09 -23.26
N ILE A 165 34.32 28.97 -23.97
CA ILE A 165 34.92 30.08 -24.72
C ILE A 165 34.52 31.35 -23.99
N GLU A 166 35.49 31.97 -23.33
CA GLU A 166 35.26 33.18 -22.53
C GLU A 166 34.98 34.38 -23.43
N MET A 167 33.94 35.15 -23.08
CA MET A 167 33.64 36.40 -23.76
C MET A 167 34.45 37.54 -23.12
N PRO A 168 34.91 38.54 -23.91
CA PRO A 168 35.61 39.68 -23.33
C PRO A 168 34.74 40.38 -22.30
N ARG A 169 35.25 40.52 -21.07
CA ARG A 169 34.68 41.37 -20.03
C ARG A 169 35.02 42.81 -20.37
N ASN A 170 34.18 43.46 -21.16
CA ASN A 170 34.24 44.89 -21.41
C ASN A 170 32.99 45.58 -20.84
N ASP A 171 33.13 46.83 -20.41
CA ASP A 171 32.09 47.61 -19.72
C ASP A 171 30.86 47.93 -20.61
N ALA A 172 30.89 47.50 -21.87
CA ALA A 172 29.84 47.75 -22.86
C ALA A 172 28.72 46.69 -22.88
N GLY A 173 28.68 45.71 -21.97
CA GLY A 173 27.49 44.85 -21.77
C GLY A 173 27.09 43.92 -22.92
N TRP A 174 28.00 43.58 -23.84
CA TRP A 174 27.72 42.77 -25.04
C TRP A 174 27.93 41.25 -24.89
N CYS A 175 28.29 40.77 -23.70
CA CYS A 175 28.71 39.38 -23.48
C CYS A 175 27.65 38.36 -23.91
N SER A 176 26.37 38.60 -23.60
CA SER A 176 25.26 37.70 -23.96
C SER A 176 25.07 37.59 -25.48
N ALA A 177 24.90 38.72 -26.17
CA ALA A 177 24.75 38.74 -27.62
C ALA A 177 25.96 38.12 -28.34
N ARG A 178 27.18 38.43 -27.90
CA ARG A 178 28.42 37.84 -28.44
C ARG A 178 28.48 36.32 -28.21
N ALA A 179 28.07 35.84 -27.05
CA ALA A 179 28.06 34.41 -26.75
C ALA A 179 27.06 33.65 -27.64
N ILE A 180 25.87 34.22 -27.86
CA ILE A 180 24.81 33.66 -28.72
C ILE A 180 25.27 33.59 -30.18
N VAL A 181 25.77 34.68 -30.76
CA VAL A 181 26.23 34.69 -32.16
C VAL A 181 27.46 33.82 -32.38
N THR A 182 28.34 33.72 -31.37
CA THR A 182 29.49 32.80 -31.39
C THR A 182 29.02 31.34 -31.39
N ALA A 183 28.02 31.00 -30.57
CA ALA A 183 27.44 29.66 -30.53
C ALA A 183 26.76 29.30 -31.86
N ARG A 184 25.98 30.25 -32.42
CA ARG A 184 25.30 30.08 -33.71
C ARG A 184 26.31 29.93 -34.85
N GLY A 185 27.33 30.78 -34.90
CA GLY A 185 28.39 30.72 -35.90
C GLY A 185 29.17 29.41 -35.87
N LEU A 186 29.45 28.88 -34.68
CA LEU A 186 30.05 27.56 -34.51
C LEU A 186 29.12 26.40 -34.90
N SER A 187 27.81 26.54 -34.67
CA SER A 187 26.83 25.56 -35.12
C SER A 187 26.71 25.53 -36.64
N LEU A 188 26.78 26.68 -37.31
CA LEU A 188 26.73 26.78 -38.78
C LEU A 188 28.02 26.30 -39.44
N ALA A 189 29.18 26.57 -38.82
CA ALA A 189 30.48 26.11 -39.32
C ALA A 189 30.67 24.59 -39.25
N GLY A 190 29.85 23.87 -38.48
CA GLY A 190 29.92 22.40 -38.39
C GLY A 190 31.31 21.90 -37.98
N GLN A 191 31.89 21.01 -38.79
CA GLN A 191 33.23 20.45 -38.60
C GLN A 191 34.34 21.20 -39.39
N ASP A 192 34.00 22.23 -40.17
CA ASP A 192 34.99 22.98 -40.95
C ASP A 192 35.93 23.77 -40.02
N THR A 193 37.20 23.39 -40.04
CA THR A 193 38.22 23.97 -39.16
C THR A 193 38.53 25.42 -39.52
N HIS A 194 38.46 25.82 -40.80
CA HIS A 194 38.72 27.19 -41.23
C HIS A 194 37.56 28.11 -40.84
N ALA A 195 36.32 27.68 -41.09
CA ALA A 195 35.12 28.43 -40.70
C ALA A 195 34.98 28.58 -39.18
N ARG A 196 35.33 27.54 -38.39
CA ARG A 196 35.33 27.61 -36.92
C ARG A 196 36.34 28.61 -36.38
N LYS A 197 37.54 28.70 -36.98
CA LYS A 197 38.58 29.67 -36.58
C LYS A 197 38.10 31.12 -36.70
N GLN A 198 37.20 31.42 -37.65
CA GLN A 198 36.60 32.76 -37.79
C GLN A 198 35.77 33.16 -36.56
N TRP A 199 35.32 32.19 -35.76
CA TRP A 199 34.53 32.40 -34.55
C TRP A 199 35.29 32.14 -33.26
N THR A 200 36.50 31.57 -33.28
CA THR A 200 37.25 31.20 -32.05
C THR A 200 38.65 31.80 -31.95
N ASP A 201 39.31 32.14 -33.07
CA ASP A 201 40.65 32.73 -33.07
C ASP A 201 40.58 34.19 -32.61
N PRO A 202 41.22 34.58 -31.49
CA PRO A 202 41.19 35.94 -30.97
C PRO A 202 41.62 37.00 -31.99
N ARG A 203 42.47 36.68 -32.97
CA ARG A 203 42.92 37.62 -34.00
C ARG A 203 41.90 37.88 -35.10
N ARG A 204 40.90 37.01 -35.24
CA ARG A 204 39.93 37.02 -36.36
C ARG A 204 38.49 37.21 -35.90
N CYS A 205 38.16 36.80 -34.68
CA CYS A 205 36.77 36.73 -34.22
C CYS A 205 36.24 38.02 -33.58
N VAL A 206 37.10 38.93 -33.12
CA VAL A 206 36.67 40.10 -32.32
C VAL A 206 35.73 41.01 -33.09
N HIS A 207 36.15 41.51 -34.26
CA HIS A 207 35.32 42.38 -35.10
C HIS A 207 34.06 41.66 -35.60
N ARG A 208 34.19 40.39 -36.00
CA ARG A 208 33.07 39.59 -36.51
C ARG A 208 32.01 39.31 -35.45
N ARG A 209 32.41 38.90 -34.24
CA ARG A 209 31.49 38.66 -33.12
C ARG A 209 30.77 39.94 -32.73
N GLN A 210 31.45 41.08 -32.77
CA GLN A 210 30.85 42.39 -32.47
C GLN A 210 29.79 42.76 -33.52
N GLN A 211 30.15 42.73 -34.80
CA GLN A 211 29.23 43.06 -35.89
C GLN A 211 27.99 42.14 -35.92
N ALA A 212 28.19 40.84 -35.66
CA ALA A 212 27.09 39.89 -35.58
C ALA A 212 26.21 40.11 -34.34
N ALA A 213 26.81 40.46 -33.20
CA ALA A 213 26.06 40.77 -31.97
C ALA A 213 25.20 42.03 -32.14
N GLU A 214 25.73 43.07 -32.80
CA GLU A 214 24.99 44.29 -33.11
C GLU A 214 23.86 44.05 -34.13
N ALA A 215 24.06 43.14 -35.09
CA ALA A 215 23.01 42.74 -36.01
C ALA A 215 21.87 42.00 -35.29
N LEU A 216 22.20 41.02 -34.44
CA LEU A 216 21.21 40.31 -33.63
C LEU A 216 20.48 41.26 -32.66
N ALA A 217 21.20 42.22 -32.06
CA ALA A 217 20.63 43.22 -31.18
C ALA A 217 19.61 44.14 -31.86
N ARG A 218 19.90 44.57 -33.10
CA ARG A 218 18.95 45.33 -33.92
C ARG A 218 17.72 44.49 -34.28
N GLU A 219 17.90 43.21 -34.53
CA GLU A 219 16.80 42.28 -34.84
C GLU A 219 15.83 42.11 -33.66
N VAL A 220 16.34 42.03 -32.43
CA VAL A 220 15.51 41.82 -31.23
C VAL A 220 15.13 43.11 -30.49
N GLY A 221 15.68 44.25 -30.90
CA GLY A 221 15.44 45.55 -30.25
C GLY A 221 16.05 45.70 -28.86
N LEU A 222 17.17 45.03 -28.56
CA LEU A 222 17.83 45.08 -27.24
C LEU A 222 19.17 45.81 -27.31
N GLY A 223 19.38 46.77 -26.40
CA GLY A 223 20.64 47.49 -26.25
C GLY A 223 21.72 46.70 -25.46
N PRO A 224 22.96 47.21 -25.41
CA PRO A 224 24.01 46.66 -24.55
C PRO A 224 23.55 46.59 -23.08
N GLY A 225 23.87 45.50 -22.37
CA GLY A 225 23.53 45.30 -20.95
C GLY A 225 22.08 44.87 -20.68
N ALA A 226 21.16 45.03 -21.63
CA ALA A 226 19.75 44.66 -21.52
C ALA A 226 19.46 43.17 -21.83
N TRP A 227 20.42 42.26 -21.56
CA TRP A 227 20.38 40.85 -22.00
C TRP A 227 20.34 39.88 -20.82
N GLY A 228 19.28 39.97 -20.00
CA GLY A 228 19.05 39.10 -18.86
C GLY A 228 18.35 37.78 -19.20
N PRO A 229 18.24 36.84 -18.23
CA PRO A 229 17.54 35.57 -18.42
C PRO A 229 16.09 35.72 -18.90
N ASP A 230 15.39 36.76 -18.47
CA ASP A 230 13.99 37.01 -18.83
C ASP A 230 13.87 37.51 -20.28
N GLU A 231 14.83 38.31 -20.75
CA GLU A 231 14.91 38.80 -22.13
C GLU A 231 15.27 37.70 -23.13
N LEU A 232 15.98 36.64 -22.70
CA LEU A 232 16.32 35.51 -23.58
C LEU A 232 15.07 34.85 -24.17
N THR A 233 13.94 34.86 -23.47
CA THR A 233 12.65 34.36 -24.00
C THR A 233 12.20 35.10 -25.26
N ARG A 234 12.47 36.42 -25.33
CA ARG A 234 12.20 37.24 -26.52
C ARG A 234 13.26 37.03 -27.59
N VAL A 235 14.52 36.89 -27.20
CA VAL A 235 15.65 36.69 -28.13
C VAL A 235 15.49 35.42 -28.97
N VAL A 236 14.99 34.31 -28.41
CA VAL A 236 14.83 33.07 -29.19
C VAL A 236 13.67 33.13 -30.19
N MET A 237 12.84 34.18 -30.14
CA MET A 237 11.80 34.45 -31.13
C MET A 237 12.33 35.24 -32.34
N ALA A 238 13.60 35.66 -32.33
CA ALA A 238 14.24 36.29 -33.47
C ALA A 238 14.17 35.36 -34.70
N PRO A 239 13.78 35.85 -35.89
CA PRO A 239 13.80 35.06 -37.12
C PRO A 239 15.11 34.30 -37.34
N SER A 240 16.24 34.89 -36.96
CA SER A 240 17.56 34.30 -37.11
C SER A 240 17.89 33.16 -36.12
N LEU A 241 17.03 32.95 -35.11
CA LEU A 241 17.18 31.94 -34.06
C LEU A 241 16.01 30.93 -33.99
N HIS A 242 15.05 30.98 -34.91
CA HIS A 242 13.87 30.09 -34.94
C HIS A 242 14.22 28.58 -34.86
N ASP A 243 15.27 28.15 -35.57
CA ASP A 243 15.73 26.75 -35.61
C ASP A 243 16.56 26.35 -34.38
N TYR A 244 16.78 27.28 -33.46
CA TYR A 244 17.69 27.12 -32.34
C TYR A 244 16.96 27.10 -30.99
N LYS A 245 17.53 26.35 -30.05
CA LYS A 245 17.17 26.35 -28.63
C LYS A 245 18.39 26.77 -27.84
N ILE A 246 18.25 27.80 -27.01
CA ILE A 246 19.31 28.28 -26.12
C ILE A 246 19.19 27.55 -24.79
N VAL A 247 20.28 26.97 -24.30
CA VAL A 247 20.36 26.36 -22.97
C VAL A 247 21.44 27.07 -22.16
N VAL A 248 21.03 27.67 -21.05
CA VAL A 248 21.91 28.38 -20.12
C VAL A 248 22.21 27.46 -18.94
N VAL A 249 23.50 27.25 -18.67
CA VAL A 249 23.99 26.69 -17.41
C VAL A 249 24.20 27.85 -16.45
N ASP A 250 23.38 27.95 -15.42
CA ASP A 250 23.44 29.05 -14.46
C ASP A 250 24.30 28.67 -13.25
N ALA A 251 25.52 29.19 -13.20
CA ALA A 251 26.47 28.94 -12.11
C ALA A 251 26.03 29.56 -10.77
N SER A 252 25.22 30.63 -10.79
CA SER A 252 24.63 31.23 -9.57
C SER A 252 23.54 30.35 -8.96
N ARG A 253 22.90 29.50 -9.76
CA ARG A 253 21.86 28.53 -9.34
C ARG A 253 22.37 27.11 -9.35
N ALA A 254 23.52 26.86 -8.71
CA ALA A 254 24.13 25.54 -8.57
C ALA A 254 24.29 24.77 -9.92
N TYR A 255 24.61 25.49 -10.99
CA TYR A 255 24.75 24.97 -12.36
C TYR A 255 23.45 24.36 -12.92
N SER A 256 22.30 24.93 -12.54
CA SER A 256 21.00 24.57 -13.12
C SER A 256 20.95 24.83 -14.62
N LEU A 257 20.11 24.07 -15.33
CA LEU A 257 19.94 24.16 -16.78
C LEU A 257 18.58 24.78 -17.08
N VAL A 258 18.59 25.93 -17.76
CA VAL A 258 17.38 26.60 -18.23
C VAL A 258 17.39 26.64 -19.74
N ALA A 259 16.29 26.24 -20.37
CA ALA A 259 16.17 26.17 -21.83
C ALA A 259 15.15 27.19 -22.33
N TYR A 260 15.50 27.92 -23.38
CA TYR A 260 14.70 28.95 -24.04
C TYR A 260 14.52 28.58 -25.52
N GLY A 261 13.29 28.69 -26.02
CA GLY A 261 12.91 28.36 -27.40
C GLY A 261 12.64 26.87 -27.68
N HIS A 262 12.33 26.57 -28.94
CA HIS A 262 11.82 25.26 -29.37
C HIS A 262 12.58 24.62 -30.54
N GLY A 263 13.64 25.26 -31.05
CA GLY A 263 14.39 24.75 -32.20
C GLY A 263 15.18 23.47 -31.93
N ASP A 264 15.50 22.75 -33.01
CA ASP A 264 16.20 21.46 -32.97
C ASP A 264 17.71 21.60 -32.73
N ARG A 265 18.29 22.77 -33.04
CA ARG A 265 19.73 23.03 -32.88
C ARG A 265 20.03 23.67 -31.53
N LEU A 266 20.97 23.11 -30.78
CA LEU A 266 21.29 23.56 -29.42
C LEU A 266 22.39 24.64 -29.40
N LEU A 267 22.12 25.78 -28.78
CA LEU A 267 23.13 26.78 -28.39
C LEU A 267 23.32 26.71 -26.88
N ALA A 268 24.54 26.55 -26.39
CA ALA A 268 24.82 26.40 -24.97
C ALA A 268 25.62 27.59 -24.41
N LEU A 269 25.16 28.15 -23.30
CA LEU A 269 25.75 29.31 -22.62
C LEU A 269 26.04 28.98 -21.15
N LEU A 270 27.02 29.66 -20.57
CA LEU A 270 27.32 29.64 -19.14
C LEU A 270 27.05 31.04 -18.59
N TYR A 271 26.16 31.15 -17.60
CA TYR A 271 25.88 32.39 -16.90
C TYR A 271 26.54 32.37 -15.52
N ASP A 272 27.36 33.38 -15.24
CA ASP A 272 28.13 33.50 -14.00
C ASP A 272 28.45 34.97 -13.75
N ASP A 273 27.97 35.51 -12.61
CA ASP A 273 28.22 36.89 -12.17
C ASP A 273 27.89 37.95 -13.24
N HIS A 274 26.61 38.01 -13.64
CA HIS A 274 26.09 38.90 -14.69
C HIS A 274 26.83 38.83 -16.04
N HIS A 275 27.55 37.73 -16.29
CA HIS A 275 28.34 37.53 -17.49
C HIS A 275 27.96 36.22 -18.20
N TYR A 276 27.97 36.26 -19.54
CA TYR A 276 27.68 35.10 -20.38
C TYR A 276 28.91 34.66 -21.16
N ASP A 277 29.28 33.40 -20.97
CA ASP A 277 30.29 32.71 -21.75
C ASP A 277 29.63 31.67 -22.67
N MET A 278 30.31 31.31 -23.77
CA MET A 278 29.80 30.28 -24.67
C MET A 278 30.31 28.89 -24.24
N LEU A 279 29.44 27.88 -24.28
CA LEU A 279 29.80 26.48 -24.02
C LEU A 279 29.84 25.68 -25.31
N THR A 280 30.98 25.06 -25.60
CA THR A 280 31.10 24.13 -26.74
C THR A 280 30.53 22.75 -26.44
N SER A 281 30.43 22.38 -25.17
CA SER A 281 29.82 21.12 -24.73
C SER A 281 29.34 21.19 -23.28
N ILE A 282 28.02 21.10 -23.07
CA ILE A 282 27.41 21.02 -21.73
C ILE A 282 27.90 19.76 -20.99
N LYS A 283 28.01 18.64 -21.69
CA LYS A 283 28.51 17.36 -21.13
C LYS A 283 29.97 17.49 -20.68
N GLY A 284 30.81 18.11 -21.50
CA GLY A 284 32.23 18.35 -21.20
C GLY A 284 32.42 19.30 -20.01
N PHE A 285 31.60 20.34 -19.92
CA PHE A 285 31.61 21.28 -18.80
C PHE A 285 31.19 20.60 -17.49
N LEU A 286 30.03 19.94 -17.46
CA LEU A 286 29.47 19.30 -16.27
C LEU A 286 30.17 17.98 -15.88
N GLY A 287 30.97 17.38 -16.76
CA GLY A 287 31.66 16.11 -16.51
C GLY A 287 30.71 14.91 -16.38
N ARG A 288 29.55 14.96 -17.07
CA ARG A 288 28.49 13.93 -17.03
C ARG A 288 28.26 13.30 -18.41
N SER A 289 28.06 11.98 -18.43
CA SER A 289 27.85 11.20 -19.66
C SER A 289 26.42 11.29 -20.23
N TYR A 290 25.43 11.63 -19.40
CA TYR A 290 24.01 11.61 -19.77
C TYR A 290 23.29 12.90 -19.33
N LEU A 291 22.63 13.57 -20.28
CA LEU A 291 21.76 14.73 -20.05
C LEU A 291 20.45 14.51 -20.79
N CYS A 292 19.31 14.59 -20.08
CA CYS A 292 17.98 14.31 -20.62
C CYS A 292 17.22 15.61 -20.93
N LEU A 293 16.97 15.89 -22.21
CA LEU A 293 16.26 17.09 -22.69
C LEU A 293 14.73 16.89 -22.85
N THR A 294 14.18 15.72 -22.52
CA THR A 294 12.79 15.30 -22.79
C THR A 294 11.82 15.47 -21.61
N ARG A 295 12.12 16.39 -20.68
CA ARG A 295 11.26 16.70 -19.52
C ARG A 295 10.54 18.03 -19.78
N ARG A 296 9.20 18.04 -19.75
CA ARG A 296 8.36 19.24 -19.89
C ARG A 296 7.33 19.30 -18.78
N LYS A 297 6.92 20.50 -18.37
CA LYS A 297 5.74 20.72 -17.53
C LYS A 297 4.55 21.04 -18.43
N CYS A 298 3.39 20.45 -18.14
CA CYS A 298 2.15 20.88 -18.79
C CYS A 298 1.84 22.34 -18.40
N PRO A 299 1.53 23.25 -19.34
CA PRO A 299 1.20 24.64 -18.99
C PRO A 299 -0.10 24.77 -18.19
N GLN A 300 -1.05 23.84 -18.38
CA GLN A 300 -2.38 23.91 -17.75
C GLN A 300 -2.43 23.22 -16.39
N CYS A 301 -1.89 22.00 -16.24
CA CYS A 301 -1.94 21.28 -14.96
C CYS A 301 -0.60 21.22 -14.21
N ARG A 302 0.47 21.83 -14.76
CA ARG A 302 1.84 21.84 -14.22
C ARG A 302 2.46 20.47 -13.91
N ALA A 303 1.86 19.37 -14.40
CA ALA A 303 2.39 18.03 -14.23
C ALA A 303 3.72 17.87 -14.99
N TYR A 304 4.74 17.29 -14.35
CA TYR A 304 5.98 16.90 -15.02
C TYR A 304 5.76 15.68 -15.94
N LEU A 305 5.85 15.90 -17.24
CA LEU A 305 5.77 14.89 -18.28
C LEU A 305 7.18 14.42 -18.65
N ARG A 306 7.38 13.10 -18.73
CA ARG A 306 8.67 12.47 -19.07
C ARG A 306 8.52 11.64 -20.34
N GLY A 307 9.25 12.03 -21.39
CA GLY A 307 9.24 11.32 -22.67
C GLY A 307 8.18 11.85 -23.64
N SER A 308 8.44 11.70 -24.94
CA SER A 308 7.61 12.24 -26.03
C SER A 308 6.18 11.71 -26.03
N LYS A 309 5.99 10.43 -25.72
CA LYS A 309 4.66 9.79 -25.65
C LYS A 309 3.79 10.39 -24.54
N ALA A 310 4.33 10.50 -23.32
CA ALA A 310 3.63 11.12 -22.20
C ALA A 310 3.30 12.61 -22.43
N ILE A 311 4.09 13.30 -23.25
CA ILE A 311 3.83 14.69 -23.65
C ILE A 311 2.68 14.76 -24.68
N LYS A 312 2.66 13.85 -25.66
CA LYS A 312 1.65 13.81 -26.72
C LYS A 312 0.27 13.35 -26.22
N ASP A 313 0.27 12.36 -25.33
CA ASP A 313 -0.96 11.67 -24.92
C ASP A 313 -1.64 12.35 -23.71
N HIS A 314 -0.98 13.31 -23.05
CA HIS A 314 -1.50 13.96 -21.85
C HIS A 314 -2.71 14.85 -22.15
N ARG A 315 -3.84 14.53 -21.50
CA ARG A 315 -5.04 15.38 -21.44
C ARG A 315 -5.31 15.76 -19.99
N CYS A 316 -5.45 17.06 -19.72
CA CYS A 316 -5.76 17.53 -18.37
C CYS A 316 -7.11 16.97 -17.90
N GLY A 317 -7.18 16.51 -16.65
CA GLY A 317 -8.40 15.93 -16.08
C GLY A 317 -8.70 14.50 -16.54
N HIS A 318 -7.79 13.84 -17.27
CA HIS A 318 -7.93 12.45 -17.68
C HIS A 318 -6.93 11.53 -16.96
N ALA A 319 -7.37 10.31 -16.64
CA ALA A 319 -6.52 9.25 -16.09
C ALA A 319 -6.96 7.89 -16.65
N HIS A 320 -6.11 6.88 -16.46
CA HIS A 320 -6.49 5.51 -16.75
C HIS A 320 -7.41 4.99 -15.66
N CYS A 321 -8.60 4.53 -16.03
CA CYS A 321 -9.50 3.83 -15.13
C CYS A 321 -8.93 2.45 -14.79
N HIS A 322 -8.83 2.10 -13.51
CA HIS A 322 -8.30 0.78 -13.10
C HIS A 322 -9.24 -0.38 -13.49
N ALA A 323 -10.54 -0.13 -13.63
CA ALA A 323 -11.51 -1.16 -13.99
C ALA A 323 -11.55 -1.45 -15.50
N CYS A 324 -11.79 -0.44 -16.35
CA CYS A 324 -11.87 -0.62 -17.81
C CYS A 324 -10.55 -0.38 -18.56
N GLN A 325 -9.49 0.09 -17.88
CA GLN A 325 -8.16 0.40 -18.45
C GLN A 325 -8.12 1.51 -19.51
N GLN A 326 -9.27 2.12 -19.83
CA GLN A 326 -9.38 3.23 -20.78
C GLN A 326 -8.86 4.54 -20.17
N TYR A 327 -8.30 5.40 -21.03
CA TYR A 327 -7.89 6.76 -20.65
C TYR A 327 -9.11 7.69 -20.75
N VAL A 328 -9.69 8.02 -19.61
CA VAL A 328 -11.03 8.61 -19.51
C VAL A 328 -11.00 9.93 -18.75
N ASP A 329 -12.00 10.76 -19.01
CA ASP A 329 -12.27 11.95 -18.22
C ASP A 329 -12.68 11.55 -16.81
N ILE A 330 -11.90 11.97 -15.81
CA ILE A 330 -12.03 11.50 -14.43
C ILE A 330 -13.36 11.98 -13.80
N GLU A 331 -13.92 13.10 -14.27
CA GLU A 331 -15.13 13.71 -13.68
C GLU A 331 -16.41 13.03 -14.14
N SER A 332 -16.47 12.61 -15.40
CA SER A 332 -17.68 12.07 -16.04
C SER A 332 -17.67 10.55 -16.18
N HIS A 333 -16.52 9.89 -15.97
CA HIS A 333 -16.42 8.46 -16.18
C HIS A 333 -17.17 7.66 -15.11
N GLN A 334 -18.24 7.01 -15.55
CA GLN A 334 -18.98 5.98 -14.82
C GLN A 334 -18.55 4.62 -15.35
N CYS A 335 -17.97 3.80 -14.47
CA CYS A 335 -17.43 2.49 -14.83
C CYS A 335 -18.22 1.38 -14.14
N PHE A 336 -18.23 0.21 -14.77
CA PHE A 336 -18.86 -0.99 -14.24
C PHE A 336 -17.83 -2.11 -14.09
N ILE A 337 -18.16 -3.14 -13.31
CA ILE A 337 -17.35 -4.37 -13.28
C ILE A 337 -17.36 -4.97 -14.69
N GLN A 338 -16.16 -5.12 -15.26
CA GLN A 338 -16.02 -5.54 -16.66
C GLN A 338 -16.32 -7.03 -16.81
N VAL A 339 -17.18 -7.38 -17.76
CA VAL A 339 -17.35 -8.76 -18.24
C VAL A 339 -16.03 -9.22 -18.86
N ARG A 340 -15.69 -10.51 -18.73
CA ARG A 340 -14.49 -11.10 -19.33
C ARG A 340 -14.88 -12.15 -20.35
N THR A 341 -14.09 -12.30 -21.41
CA THR A 341 -14.25 -13.41 -22.35
C THR A 341 -13.20 -14.48 -22.07
N LEU A 342 -13.45 -15.72 -22.47
CA LEU A 342 -12.45 -16.79 -22.38
C LEU A 342 -11.28 -16.55 -23.36
N ASP A 343 -11.51 -15.79 -24.42
CA ASP A 343 -10.52 -15.48 -25.46
C ASP A 343 -9.48 -14.42 -25.02
N ASP A 344 -9.71 -13.72 -23.91
CA ASP A 344 -8.79 -12.71 -23.37
C ASP A 344 -7.42 -13.32 -22.93
N ASP A 345 -7.33 -14.64 -22.80
CA ASP A 345 -6.18 -15.36 -22.22
C ASP A 345 -5.31 -16.11 -23.26
N VAL A 346 -5.60 -16.00 -24.57
CA VAL A 346 -5.00 -16.83 -25.65
C VAL A 346 -3.50 -16.58 -25.89
N SER A 347 -2.88 -15.57 -25.26
CA SER A 347 -1.51 -15.12 -25.59
C SER A 347 -0.37 -15.71 -24.73
N VAL A 348 -0.65 -16.54 -23.72
CA VAL A 348 0.39 -17.07 -22.81
C VAL A 348 0.31 -18.60 -22.76
N GLN A 349 1.44 -19.29 -22.95
CA GLN A 349 1.50 -20.74 -22.73
C GLN A 349 1.08 -21.08 -21.29
N PRO A 350 0.24 -22.11 -21.06
CA PRO A 350 -0.24 -22.44 -19.73
C PRO A 350 0.92 -22.82 -18.81
N PRO A 351 0.90 -22.40 -17.53
CA PRO A 351 1.98 -22.70 -16.61
C PRO A 351 2.00 -24.17 -16.22
N VAL A 352 3.20 -24.72 -16.05
CA VAL A 352 3.37 -26.04 -15.42
C VAL A 352 3.24 -25.88 -13.91
N HIS A 353 2.44 -26.75 -13.29
CA HIS A 353 2.25 -26.76 -11.85
C HIS A 353 3.32 -27.61 -11.17
N VAL A 354 3.90 -27.07 -10.10
CA VAL A 354 4.89 -27.76 -9.25
C VAL A 354 4.36 -27.78 -7.82
N PHE A 355 4.36 -28.95 -7.19
CA PHE A 355 3.93 -29.13 -5.81
C PHE A 355 5.15 -29.42 -4.95
N PHE A 356 5.25 -28.79 -3.79
CA PHE A 356 6.37 -29.02 -2.88
C PHE A 356 5.95 -28.93 -1.42
N ASP A 357 6.81 -29.48 -0.57
CA ASP A 357 6.70 -29.41 0.88
C ASP A 357 8.10 -29.30 1.52
N ILE A 358 8.17 -28.68 2.70
CA ILE A 358 9.43 -28.45 3.43
C ILE A 358 9.32 -29.02 4.84
N GLU A 359 10.23 -29.93 5.14
CA GLU A 359 10.48 -30.36 6.51
C GLU A 359 11.62 -29.56 7.13
N ALA A 360 11.46 -29.21 8.41
CA ALA A 360 12.42 -28.40 9.14
C ALA A 360 12.71 -28.96 10.53
N LYS A 361 13.97 -28.84 10.93
CA LYS A 361 14.42 -29.05 12.32
C LYS A 361 14.27 -27.77 13.13
N GLN A 362 14.15 -27.92 14.44
CA GLN A 362 14.15 -26.79 15.38
C GLN A 362 15.54 -26.58 15.97
N VAL A 363 16.16 -25.43 15.67
CA VAL A 363 17.48 -25.04 16.18
C VAL A 363 17.35 -23.67 16.85
N GLU A 364 17.63 -23.60 18.15
CA GLU A 364 17.59 -22.34 18.94
C GLU A 364 16.26 -21.56 18.76
N SER A 365 15.11 -22.26 18.80
CA SER A 365 13.77 -21.69 18.55
C SER A 365 13.54 -21.16 17.11
N ARG A 366 14.36 -21.58 16.14
CA ARG A 366 14.18 -21.30 14.71
C ARG A 366 13.91 -22.59 13.94
N HIS A 367 13.03 -22.51 12.95
CA HIS A 367 12.80 -23.61 12.02
C HIS A 367 13.82 -23.49 10.88
N VAL A 368 14.67 -24.51 10.73
CA VAL A 368 15.71 -24.60 9.69
C VAL A 368 15.34 -25.76 8.75
N PRO A 369 15.05 -25.49 7.47
CA PRO A 369 14.76 -26.55 6.49
C PRO A 369 15.90 -27.57 6.41
N ASN A 370 15.55 -28.86 6.49
CA ASN A 370 16.51 -29.95 6.33
C ASN A 370 16.11 -30.98 5.27
N LEU A 371 14.89 -30.91 4.74
CA LEU A 371 14.45 -31.65 3.56
C LEU A 371 13.44 -30.80 2.78
N LEU A 372 13.58 -30.78 1.46
CA LEU A 372 12.56 -30.27 0.54
C LEU A 372 12.28 -31.33 -0.50
N VAL A 373 11.01 -31.65 -0.72
CA VAL A 373 10.54 -32.55 -1.78
C VAL A 373 9.63 -31.78 -2.71
N CYS A 374 9.76 -32.00 -4.02
CA CYS A 374 8.82 -31.47 -5.00
C CYS A 374 8.53 -32.47 -6.13
N GLN A 375 7.40 -32.25 -6.81
CA GLN A 375 6.97 -33.03 -7.96
C GLN A 375 6.21 -32.13 -8.94
N ARG A 376 6.40 -32.35 -10.24
CA ARG A 376 5.67 -31.63 -11.28
C ARG A 376 4.32 -32.27 -11.56
N ALA A 377 3.42 -31.50 -12.18
CA ALA A 377 2.11 -31.99 -12.60
C ALA A 377 2.16 -32.87 -13.85
N ASP A 378 3.17 -32.68 -14.71
CA ASP A 378 3.32 -33.32 -16.01
C ASP A 378 4.23 -34.56 -16.00
N ASP A 379 4.80 -34.90 -14.85
CA ASP A 379 5.54 -36.13 -14.62
C ASP A 379 5.23 -36.73 -13.24
N ASP A 380 5.68 -37.97 -13.00
CA ASP A 380 5.59 -38.63 -11.71
C ASP A 380 6.95 -38.71 -10.99
N VAL A 381 7.89 -37.82 -11.32
CA VAL A 381 9.25 -37.85 -10.78
C VAL A 381 9.35 -36.98 -9.53
N PHE A 382 9.76 -37.59 -8.41
CA PHE A 382 10.10 -36.83 -7.21
C PHE A 382 11.50 -36.25 -7.31
N HIS A 383 11.63 -34.96 -7.01
CA HIS A 383 12.92 -34.30 -6.78
C HIS A 383 13.04 -33.94 -5.31
N TRP A 384 14.18 -34.22 -4.68
CA TRP A 384 14.38 -33.92 -3.27
C TRP A 384 15.83 -33.55 -2.94
N TRP A 385 16.00 -32.72 -1.92
CA TRP A 385 17.31 -32.25 -1.45
C TRP A 385 17.36 -32.25 0.07
N TYR A 386 18.46 -32.75 0.63
CA TYR A 386 18.72 -32.75 2.07
C TYR A 386 19.60 -31.57 2.49
N GLY A 387 19.48 -31.17 3.75
CA GLY A 387 20.36 -30.21 4.43
C GLY A 387 19.94 -28.75 4.26
N ASP A 388 20.71 -27.85 4.89
CA ASP A 388 20.40 -26.41 5.02
C ASP A 388 20.31 -25.65 3.68
N ALA A 389 20.83 -26.23 2.60
CA ALA A 389 20.80 -25.68 1.25
C ALA A 389 19.60 -26.18 0.41
N CYS A 390 18.74 -27.06 0.94
CA CYS A 390 17.64 -27.68 0.17
C CYS A 390 16.74 -26.66 -0.56
N VAL A 391 16.41 -25.54 0.10
CA VAL A 391 15.61 -24.46 -0.51
C VAL A 391 16.35 -23.75 -1.63
N GLN A 392 17.68 -23.57 -1.51
CA GLN A 392 18.49 -22.96 -2.55
C GLN A 392 18.56 -23.85 -3.80
N GLU A 393 18.81 -25.15 -3.61
CA GLU A 393 18.86 -26.13 -4.71
C GLU A 393 17.52 -26.22 -5.43
N PHE A 394 16.41 -26.21 -4.69
CA PHE A 394 15.08 -26.15 -5.27
C PHE A 394 14.85 -24.91 -6.14
N LEU A 395 15.26 -23.72 -5.68
CA LEU A 395 15.13 -22.49 -6.45
C LEU A 395 15.97 -22.51 -7.73
N LEU A 396 17.16 -23.12 -7.69
CA LEU A 396 18.00 -23.33 -8.88
C LEU A 396 17.32 -24.30 -9.85
N GLN A 397 16.71 -25.37 -9.34
CA GLN A 397 15.97 -26.34 -10.17
C GLN A 397 14.77 -25.70 -10.88
N LEU A 398 14.01 -24.83 -10.20
CA LEU A 398 12.91 -24.07 -10.80
C LEU A 398 13.41 -23.15 -11.91
N GLU A 399 14.54 -22.47 -11.70
CA GLU A 399 15.14 -21.61 -12.71
C GLU A 399 15.59 -22.41 -13.95
N ASP A 400 16.16 -23.60 -13.74
CA ASP A 400 16.61 -24.49 -14.80
C ASP A 400 15.43 -24.99 -15.66
N TRP A 401 14.32 -25.40 -15.01
CA TRP A 401 13.09 -25.75 -15.72
C TRP A 401 12.50 -24.59 -16.53
N CYS A 402 12.52 -23.36 -15.99
CA CYS A 402 12.09 -22.18 -16.74
C CYS A 402 12.97 -21.91 -17.97
N ARG A 403 14.30 -22.00 -17.82
CA ARG A 403 15.25 -21.75 -18.93
C ARG A 403 15.18 -22.82 -20.01
N GLY A 404 15.06 -24.09 -19.60
CA GLY A 404 14.97 -25.24 -20.51
C GLY A 404 13.62 -25.35 -21.23
N GLY A 405 12.52 -24.99 -20.56
CA GLY A 405 11.15 -25.21 -21.06
C GLY A 405 10.47 -24.02 -21.75
N LYS A 406 10.97 -22.79 -21.58
CA LYS A 406 10.31 -21.52 -22.00
C LYS A 406 8.86 -21.35 -21.47
N GLN A 407 8.42 -22.16 -20.50
CA GLN A 407 7.09 -22.11 -19.92
C GLN A 407 7.12 -21.48 -18.51
N PRO A 408 6.08 -20.72 -18.13
CA PRO A 408 5.95 -20.22 -16.77
C PRO A 408 5.66 -21.36 -15.80
N LEU A 409 6.05 -21.20 -14.53
CA LEU A 409 5.80 -22.16 -13.46
C LEU A 409 4.87 -21.56 -12.39
N THR A 410 3.87 -22.34 -11.99
CA THR A 410 3.05 -22.08 -10.81
C THR A 410 3.39 -23.09 -9.73
N VAL A 411 3.96 -22.64 -8.63
CA VAL A 411 4.45 -23.48 -7.54
C VAL A 411 3.47 -23.41 -6.36
N LEU A 412 3.05 -24.57 -5.86
CA LEU A 412 2.08 -24.70 -4.77
C LEU A 412 2.67 -25.45 -3.58
N ALA A 413 2.45 -24.90 -2.39
CA ALA A 413 2.60 -25.60 -1.12
C ALA A 413 1.31 -25.50 -0.30
N HIS A 414 1.18 -26.32 0.74
CA HIS A 414 0.04 -26.30 1.64
C HIS A 414 0.34 -25.46 2.88
N ASN A 415 -0.35 -24.33 3.03
CA ASN A 415 -0.05 -23.29 4.04
C ASN A 415 1.24 -22.50 3.74
N PHE A 416 1.57 -22.34 2.45
CA PHE A 416 2.69 -21.51 1.99
C PHE A 416 2.67 -20.11 2.63
N GLN A 417 1.48 -19.50 2.71
CA GLN A 417 1.33 -18.13 3.21
C GLN A 417 1.72 -17.98 4.68
N GLY A 418 1.67 -19.08 5.45
CA GLY A 418 1.88 -19.11 6.89
C GLY A 418 3.19 -19.76 7.32
N TYR A 419 3.85 -20.53 6.45
CA TYR A 419 5.04 -21.29 6.81
C TYR A 419 6.12 -21.30 5.72
N ASP A 420 5.92 -22.06 4.63
CA ASP A 420 6.97 -22.35 3.62
C ASP A 420 7.49 -21.10 2.89
N SER A 421 6.68 -20.03 2.84
CA SER A 421 7.11 -18.76 2.28
C SER A 421 8.30 -18.14 3.02
N TYR A 422 8.44 -18.34 4.33
CA TYR A 422 9.52 -17.69 5.10
C TYR A 422 10.91 -18.24 4.76
N PRO A 423 11.16 -19.56 4.75
CA PRO A 423 12.44 -20.09 4.29
C PRO A 423 12.77 -19.73 2.83
N VAL A 424 11.76 -19.72 1.95
CA VAL A 424 11.93 -19.34 0.55
C VAL A 424 12.34 -17.85 0.43
N ILE A 425 11.65 -16.95 1.13
CA ILE A 425 11.96 -15.51 1.12
C ILE A 425 13.34 -15.24 1.74
N ASP A 426 13.69 -15.91 2.84
CA ASP A 426 15.01 -15.78 3.46
C ASP A 426 16.13 -16.17 2.48
N THR A 427 15.98 -17.30 1.81
CA THR A 427 16.94 -17.78 0.81
C THR A 427 17.05 -16.81 -0.37
N LEU A 428 15.94 -16.33 -0.91
CA LEU A 428 15.95 -15.34 -1.99
C LEU A 428 16.60 -14.01 -1.59
N HIS A 429 16.42 -13.56 -0.34
CA HIS A 429 17.10 -12.38 0.19
C HIS A 429 18.61 -12.61 0.32
N ARG A 430 19.05 -13.78 0.79
CA ARG A 430 20.47 -14.16 0.83
C ARG A 430 21.11 -14.11 -0.57
N LEU A 431 20.35 -14.52 -1.59
CA LEU A 431 20.74 -14.45 -3.01
C LEU A 431 20.59 -13.05 -3.65
N ARG A 432 20.09 -12.05 -2.90
CA ARG A 432 19.90 -10.65 -3.35
C ARG A 432 18.97 -10.50 -4.55
N LEU A 433 17.98 -11.38 -4.68
CA LEU A 433 16.99 -11.31 -5.75
C LEU A 433 15.86 -10.33 -5.42
N LYS A 434 15.35 -9.62 -6.43
CA LYS A 434 14.20 -8.73 -6.29
C LYS A 434 12.91 -9.55 -6.27
N LEU A 435 12.05 -9.28 -5.28
CA LEU A 435 10.81 -10.03 -5.07
C LEU A 435 9.58 -9.17 -5.36
N GLY A 436 8.62 -9.75 -6.07
CA GLY A 436 7.23 -9.29 -6.06
C GLY A 436 6.45 -10.07 -4.99
N GLN A 437 5.76 -9.38 -4.09
CA GLN A 437 5.00 -10.04 -3.01
C GLN A 437 3.62 -9.40 -2.88
N ILE A 438 2.60 -10.23 -2.71
CA ILE A 438 1.25 -9.84 -2.32
C ILE A 438 1.00 -10.44 -0.94
N ARG A 439 0.66 -9.60 0.04
CA ARG A 439 0.56 -10.00 1.45
C ARG A 439 -0.80 -9.66 2.04
N ASN A 440 -1.19 -10.42 3.05
CA ASN A 440 -2.31 -10.10 3.95
C ASN A 440 -1.77 -10.11 5.39
N GLY A 441 -1.44 -8.93 5.92
CA GLY A 441 -0.63 -8.81 7.13
C GLY A 441 0.72 -9.50 6.96
N CYS A 442 1.08 -10.39 7.90
CA CYS A 442 2.31 -11.17 7.81
C CYS A 442 2.26 -12.30 6.76
N LYS A 443 1.06 -12.73 6.32
CA LYS A 443 0.89 -13.87 5.42
C LYS A 443 1.20 -13.51 3.97
N VAL A 444 1.91 -14.39 3.25
CA VAL A 444 2.31 -14.19 1.84
C VAL A 444 1.35 -14.92 0.92
N LEU A 445 0.39 -14.21 0.33
CA LEU A 445 -0.62 -14.82 -0.56
C LEU A 445 -0.02 -15.24 -1.91
N GLN A 446 0.90 -14.44 -2.43
CA GLN A 446 1.61 -14.73 -3.67
C GLN A 446 3.03 -14.19 -3.59
N LEU A 447 3.99 -14.98 -4.05
CA LEU A 447 5.37 -14.59 -4.23
C LEU A 447 5.75 -14.77 -5.70
N GLN A 448 6.31 -13.74 -6.32
CA GLN A 448 6.83 -13.78 -7.68
C GLN A 448 8.33 -13.50 -7.63
N CYS A 449 9.12 -14.45 -8.15
CA CYS A 449 10.57 -14.34 -8.28
C CYS A 449 10.97 -14.47 -9.76
N LEU A 450 12.22 -14.09 -10.09
CA LEU A 450 12.86 -14.32 -11.40
C LEU A 450 12.05 -13.81 -12.61
N ALA A 451 12.38 -12.62 -13.15
CA ALA A 451 11.91 -12.10 -14.45
C ALA A 451 10.51 -12.55 -14.95
N SER A 452 9.50 -12.51 -14.07
CA SER A 452 8.08 -12.89 -14.28
C SER A 452 7.72 -14.38 -14.50
N SER A 453 8.67 -15.32 -14.55
CA SER A 453 8.38 -16.70 -14.98
C SER A 453 7.99 -17.68 -13.87
N VAL A 454 8.27 -17.39 -12.59
CA VAL A 454 7.92 -18.28 -11.47
C VAL A 454 7.01 -17.56 -10.48
N ARG A 455 5.87 -18.18 -10.17
CA ARG A 455 4.90 -17.68 -9.20
C ARG A 455 4.58 -18.76 -8.16
N PHE A 456 4.68 -18.41 -6.89
CA PHE A 456 4.25 -19.24 -5.77
C PHE A 456 2.88 -18.80 -5.29
N ILE A 457 2.00 -19.77 -5.05
CA ILE A 457 0.68 -19.58 -4.44
C ILE A 457 0.44 -20.62 -3.35
N ASP A 458 -0.52 -20.33 -2.48
CA ASP A 458 -0.89 -21.23 -1.37
C ASP A 458 -2.16 -22.02 -1.70
N SER A 459 -2.09 -23.35 -1.60
CA SER A 459 -3.27 -24.20 -1.74
C SER A 459 -4.32 -23.96 -0.64
N MET A 460 -3.94 -23.47 0.55
CA MET A 460 -4.89 -23.09 1.61
C MET A 460 -5.78 -21.90 1.24
N SER A 461 -5.37 -21.09 0.25
CA SER A 461 -6.20 -20.04 -0.34
C SER A 461 -7.34 -20.59 -1.21
N PHE A 462 -7.32 -21.88 -1.50
CA PHE A 462 -8.35 -22.61 -2.23
C PHE A 462 -9.07 -23.63 -1.33
N PHE A 463 -8.29 -24.38 -0.55
CA PHE A 463 -8.77 -25.44 0.33
C PHE A 463 -8.56 -25.04 1.79
N GLN A 464 -9.58 -24.45 2.42
CA GLN A 464 -9.51 -24.07 3.85
C GLN A 464 -9.67 -25.28 4.77
N MET A 465 -8.81 -26.29 4.59
CA MET A 465 -8.81 -27.56 5.33
C MET A 465 -7.40 -28.14 5.40
N ARG A 466 -7.09 -28.91 6.44
CA ARG A 466 -5.81 -29.62 6.58
C ARG A 466 -5.63 -30.65 5.46
N LEU A 467 -4.39 -30.88 5.04
CA LEU A 467 -4.01 -31.87 4.03
C LEU A 467 -4.54 -33.29 4.35
N ALA A 468 -4.53 -33.70 5.62
CA ALA A 468 -5.09 -34.97 6.08
C ALA A 468 -6.59 -35.19 5.74
N LYS A 469 -7.33 -34.12 5.40
CA LYS A 469 -8.73 -34.24 4.94
C LYS A 469 -8.86 -34.44 3.43
N PHE A 470 -7.78 -34.31 2.65
CA PHE A 470 -7.78 -34.46 1.19
C PHE A 470 -8.20 -35.87 0.75
N PRO A 471 -7.70 -36.97 1.35
CA PRO A 471 -8.13 -38.32 0.98
C PRO A 471 -9.65 -38.49 1.00
N LYS A 472 -10.29 -38.05 2.10
CA LYS A 472 -11.75 -38.11 2.26
C LYS A 472 -12.48 -37.16 1.30
N THR A 473 -11.92 -35.98 1.05
CA THR A 473 -12.57 -34.93 0.26
C THR A 473 -12.51 -35.21 -1.24
N PHE A 474 -11.37 -35.70 -1.75
CA PHE A 474 -11.14 -35.94 -3.18
C PHE A 474 -11.17 -37.42 -3.56
N GLY A 475 -11.41 -38.33 -2.60
CA GLY A 475 -11.44 -39.77 -2.86
C GLY A 475 -10.07 -40.34 -3.20
N LEU A 476 -9.02 -39.85 -2.54
CA LEU A 476 -7.63 -40.23 -2.80
C LEU A 476 -7.15 -41.33 -1.85
N THR A 477 -6.17 -42.11 -2.31
CA THR A 477 -5.46 -43.10 -1.50
C THR A 477 -4.14 -42.51 -1.05
N GLU A 478 -3.94 -42.45 0.25
CA GLU A 478 -2.71 -41.93 0.86
C GLU A 478 -1.55 -42.91 0.69
N LEU A 479 -0.38 -42.42 0.25
CA LEU A 479 0.81 -43.23 0.00
C LEU A 479 1.34 -43.83 1.31
N LYS A 480 1.39 -43.02 2.36
CA LYS A 480 1.83 -43.41 3.69
C LYS A 480 0.88 -42.88 4.75
N LYS A 481 0.17 -43.80 5.41
CA LYS A 481 -0.74 -43.48 6.51
C LYS A 481 0.00 -43.61 7.84
N GLY A 482 0.15 -42.51 8.58
CA GLY A 482 0.85 -42.53 9.86
C GLY A 482 1.11 -41.14 10.44
N TYR A 483 1.94 -41.09 11.48
CA TYR A 483 2.32 -39.86 12.18
C TYR A 483 3.84 -39.70 12.11
N PHE A 484 4.33 -38.46 12.01
CA PHE A 484 5.76 -38.16 11.99
C PHE A 484 6.21 -37.51 13.33
N PRO A 485 7.36 -37.93 13.91
CA PRO A 485 7.83 -37.38 15.18
C PRO A 485 8.56 -36.05 14.97
N HIS A 486 7.82 -34.94 14.78
CA HIS A 486 8.40 -33.63 14.46
C HIS A 486 9.44 -33.13 15.48
N LEU A 487 9.26 -33.40 16.78
CA LEU A 487 10.24 -33.01 17.81
C LEU A 487 11.51 -33.87 17.80
N PHE A 488 11.48 -35.02 17.11
CA PHE A 488 12.64 -35.89 16.96
C PHE A 488 13.53 -35.45 15.79
N ASN A 489 13.07 -34.53 14.93
CA ASN A 489 13.84 -33.96 13.83
C ASN A 489 14.91 -32.98 14.35
N THR A 490 16.03 -33.51 14.81
CA THR A 490 17.20 -32.77 15.30
C THR A 490 18.46 -33.22 14.58
N ASP A 491 19.56 -32.45 14.68
CA ASP A 491 20.83 -32.81 14.05
C ASP A 491 21.42 -34.13 14.56
N ASP A 492 21.23 -34.43 15.85
CA ASP A 492 21.73 -35.66 16.47
C ASP A 492 21.03 -36.93 15.98
N HIS A 493 19.79 -36.81 15.49
CA HIS A 493 18.95 -37.95 15.11
C HIS A 493 18.88 -38.21 13.60
N GLN A 494 19.57 -37.42 12.76
CA GLN A 494 19.47 -37.54 11.30
C GLN A 494 19.94 -38.91 10.76
N THR A 495 20.75 -39.65 11.52
CA THR A 495 21.24 -41.01 11.17
C THR A 495 20.65 -42.10 12.06
N TYR A 496 19.58 -41.81 12.81
CA TYR A 496 18.98 -42.76 13.73
C TYR A 496 18.31 -43.93 12.98
N VAL A 497 18.65 -45.16 13.40
CA VAL A 497 17.96 -46.40 13.03
C VAL A 497 17.79 -47.23 14.30
N GLY A 498 16.55 -47.49 14.71
CA GLY A 498 16.28 -48.14 15.99
C GLY A 498 14.80 -48.40 16.27
N SER A 499 14.42 -48.53 17.54
CA SER A 499 13.02 -48.76 17.94
C SER A 499 12.17 -47.51 17.79
N LEU A 500 10.84 -47.67 17.77
CA LEU A 500 9.92 -46.54 17.73
C LEU A 500 10.08 -45.63 18.96
N HIS A 501 10.15 -44.32 18.72
CA HIS A 501 10.34 -43.28 19.73
C HIS A 501 9.15 -43.09 20.66
N ASP A 502 9.38 -42.44 21.80
CA ASP A 502 8.33 -42.09 22.75
C ASP A 502 7.24 -41.19 22.14
N GLN A 503 6.01 -41.32 22.65
CA GLN A 503 4.83 -40.62 22.14
C GLN A 503 4.95 -39.09 22.22
N HIS A 504 5.72 -38.51 23.16
CA HIS A 504 5.84 -37.06 23.28
C HIS A 504 6.44 -36.40 22.02
N TYR A 505 7.30 -37.11 21.27
CA TYR A 505 7.93 -36.59 20.06
C TYR A 505 6.95 -36.29 18.92
N TYR A 506 5.72 -36.81 19.00
CA TYR A 506 4.63 -36.64 18.03
C TYR A 506 3.63 -35.55 18.43
N MET A 507 3.85 -34.86 19.56
CA MET A 507 2.98 -33.77 20.06
C MET A 507 1.49 -34.16 20.23
N PRO A 508 1.17 -35.24 20.97
CA PRO A 508 -0.21 -35.72 21.10
C PRO A 508 -1.16 -34.71 21.76
N ASP A 509 -0.66 -33.77 22.56
CA ASP A 509 -1.49 -32.74 23.22
C ASP A 509 -2.03 -31.69 22.25
N GLY A 510 -1.43 -31.54 21.08
CA GLY A 510 -1.94 -30.70 20.00
C GLY A 510 -3.02 -31.36 19.15
N MET A 511 -3.29 -32.65 19.36
CA MET A 511 -4.25 -33.43 18.58
C MET A 511 -5.67 -33.31 19.15
N SER A 512 -6.69 -33.49 18.29
CA SER A 512 -8.07 -33.63 18.77
C SER A 512 -8.24 -34.90 19.61
N VAL A 513 -9.32 -35.01 20.38
CA VAL A 513 -9.60 -36.20 21.21
C VAL A 513 -9.60 -37.49 20.37
N ASP A 514 -10.25 -37.43 19.20
CA ASP A 514 -10.34 -38.57 18.28
C ASP A 514 -8.99 -38.89 17.61
N ASP A 515 -8.28 -37.86 17.13
CA ASP A 515 -6.96 -38.02 16.48
C ASP A 515 -5.92 -38.57 17.46
N ARG A 516 -5.94 -38.11 18.72
CA ARG A 516 -5.06 -38.59 19.79
C ARG A 516 -5.31 -40.06 20.11
N ALA A 517 -6.58 -40.48 20.14
CA ALA A 517 -6.95 -41.88 20.33
C ALA A 517 -6.50 -42.75 19.15
N ALA A 518 -6.62 -42.26 17.92
CA ALA A 518 -6.13 -42.94 16.73
C ALA A 518 -4.60 -43.07 16.72
N PHE A 519 -3.88 -42.00 17.08
CA PHE A 519 -2.43 -41.97 17.23
C PHE A 519 -1.94 -43.01 18.23
N ARG A 520 -2.52 -43.04 19.45
CA ARG A 520 -2.13 -44.02 20.49
C ARG A 520 -2.28 -45.45 20.00
N ARG A 521 -3.40 -45.79 19.37
CA ARG A 521 -3.60 -47.13 18.79
C ARG A 521 -2.57 -47.47 17.71
N TRP A 522 -2.22 -46.50 16.86
CA TRP A 522 -1.20 -46.68 15.83
C TRP A 522 0.19 -46.89 16.43
N HIS A 523 0.58 -46.07 17.41
CA HIS A 523 1.87 -46.14 18.10
C HIS A 523 2.03 -47.47 18.86
N ASP A 524 1.04 -47.82 19.70
CA ASP A 524 1.07 -49.06 20.48
C ASP A 524 1.13 -50.31 19.59
N LYS A 525 0.53 -50.25 18.39
CA LYS A 525 0.58 -51.35 17.42
C LYS A 525 1.99 -51.51 16.86
N LEU A 526 2.60 -50.44 16.35
CA LEU A 526 3.94 -50.49 15.77
C LEU A 526 5.02 -50.86 16.81
N THR A 527 4.87 -50.39 18.05
CA THR A 527 5.74 -50.80 19.15
C THR A 527 5.61 -52.30 19.43
N ARG A 528 4.39 -52.86 19.46
CA ARG A 528 4.16 -54.30 19.65
C ARG A 528 4.70 -55.16 18.51
N GLU A 529 4.67 -54.65 17.28
CA GLU A 529 5.20 -55.33 16.09
C GLU A 529 6.72 -55.24 15.98
N GLY A 530 7.41 -54.55 16.90
CA GLY A 530 8.86 -54.41 16.88
C GLY A 530 9.36 -53.58 15.68
N TYR A 531 8.58 -52.58 15.25
CA TYR A 531 8.90 -51.78 14.07
C TYR A 531 10.27 -51.08 14.21
N VAL A 532 11.15 -51.30 13.23
CA VAL A 532 12.45 -50.62 13.13
C VAL A 532 12.26 -49.30 12.38
N PHE A 533 12.45 -48.20 13.09
CA PHE A 533 12.32 -46.85 12.58
C PHE A 533 13.66 -46.35 12.04
N ASP A 534 13.71 -46.05 10.75
CA ASP A 534 14.82 -45.38 10.07
C ASP A 534 14.43 -43.91 9.83
N PHE A 535 15.03 -42.99 10.60
CA PHE A 535 14.62 -41.59 10.59
C PHE A 535 14.69 -40.96 9.19
N ARG A 536 15.76 -41.22 8.44
CA ARG A 536 15.97 -40.58 7.15
C ARG A 536 15.01 -41.12 6.10
N ARG A 537 14.75 -42.43 6.11
CA ARG A 537 13.74 -43.04 5.23
C ARG A 537 12.34 -42.55 5.57
N GLU A 538 12.00 -42.52 6.86
CA GLU A 538 10.68 -42.11 7.35
C GLU A 538 10.37 -40.65 7.01
N LEU A 539 11.34 -39.73 7.22
CA LEU A 539 11.24 -38.32 6.88
C LEU A 539 10.98 -38.11 5.38
N LEU A 540 11.73 -38.81 4.52
CA LEU A 540 11.57 -38.69 3.07
C LEU A 540 10.22 -39.23 2.58
N GLU A 541 9.82 -40.40 3.08
CA GLU A 541 8.54 -41.01 2.69
C GLU A 541 7.34 -40.22 3.18
N TYR A 542 7.42 -39.62 4.38
CA TYR A 542 6.40 -38.74 4.92
C TYR A 542 6.23 -37.50 4.02
N CYS A 543 7.31 -36.78 3.75
CA CYS A 543 7.27 -35.58 2.89
C CYS A 543 6.85 -35.91 1.44
N LYS A 544 7.27 -37.06 0.88
CA LYS A 544 6.76 -37.55 -0.42
C LYS A 544 5.26 -37.81 -0.42
N SER A 545 4.73 -38.37 0.66
CA SER A 545 3.29 -38.61 0.82
C SER A 545 2.51 -37.30 0.81
N ASP A 546 2.98 -36.29 1.55
CA ASP A 546 2.34 -34.97 1.61
C ASP A 546 2.36 -34.24 0.25
N VAL A 547 3.49 -34.25 -0.45
CA VAL A 547 3.60 -33.69 -1.81
C VAL A 547 2.66 -34.40 -2.78
N LEU A 548 2.56 -35.74 -2.71
CA LEU A 548 1.70 -36.51 -3.60
C LEU A 548 0.21 -36.27 -3.31
N LEU A 549 -0.19 -36.21 -2.03
CA LEU A 549 -1.55 -35.87 -1.62
C LEU A 549 -1.93 -34.47 -2.11
N LEU A 550 -1.02 -33.50 -1.96
CA LEU A 550 -1.23 -32.14 -2.43
C LEU A 550 -1.38 -32.11 -3.96
N LYS A 551 -0.50 -32.77 -4.71
CA LYS A 551 -0.57 -32.89 -6.17
C LYS A 551 -1.90 -33.49 -6.61
N GLN A 552 -2.24 -34.67 -6.10
CA GLN A 552 -3.45 -35.39 -6.49
C GLN A 552 -4.72 -34.60 -6.15
N GLY A 553 -4.78 -33.97 -4.98
CA GLY A 553 -5.91 -33.13 -4.58
C GLY A 553 -6.06 -31.90 -5.48
N CYS A 554 -4.96 -31.18 -5.72
CA CYS A 554 -4.97 -30.00 -6.59
C CYS A 554 -5.32 -30.34 -8.04
N ILE A 555 -4.76 -31.42 -8.61
CA ILE A 555 -5.05 -31.83 -10.00
C ILE A 555 -6.49 -32.33 -10.14
N THR A 556 -7.01 -33.07 -9.16
CA THR A 556 -8.43 -33.47 -9.15
C THR A 556 -9.32 -32.25 -9.11
N PHE A 557 -9.05 -31.30 -8.21
CA PHE A 557 -9.80 -30.05 -8.12
C PHE A 557 -9.74 -29.24 -9.42
N LYS A 558 -8.54 -29.06 -9.99
CA LYS A 558 -8.32 -28.37 -11.27
C LYS A 558 -9.17 -28.98 -12.37
N ARG A 559 -9.13 -30.31 -12.54
CA ARG A 559 -9.90 -31.03 -13.56
C ARG A 559 -11.41 -30.82 -13.41
N GLU A 560 -11.94 -30.99 -12.19
CA GLU A 560 -13.37 -30.80 -11.93
C GLU A 560 -13.82 -29.34 -12.10
N PHE A 561 -12.94 -28.38 -11.73
CA PHE A 561 -13.19 -26.96 -11.90
C PHE A 561 -13.19 -26.58 -13.39
N GLU A 562 -12.14 -26.94 -14.13
CA GLU A 562 -12.00 -26.63 -15.57
C GLU A 562 -13.14 -27.20 -16.40
N ALA A 563 -13.59 -28.43 -16.08
CA ALA A 563 -14.73 -29.07 -16.73
C ALA A 563 -16.04 -28.25 -16.61
N LYS A 564 -16.13 -27.33 -15.65
CA LYS A 564 -17.28 -26.45 -15.44
C LYS A 564 -17.02 -24.99 -15.78
N ALA A 565 -15.82 -24.50 -15.53
CA ALA A 565 -15.44 -23.10 -15.63
C ALA A 565 -14.75 -22.73 -16.96
N GLY A 566 -14.13 -23.69 -17.62
CA GLY A 566 -13.37 -23.47 -18.87
C GLY A 566 -12.01 -22.82 -18.68
N PHE A 567 -11.51 -22.65 -17.45
CA PHE A 567 -10.18 -22.09 -17.16
C PHE A 567 -9.56 -22.70 -15.90
N ASP A 568 -8.24 -22.59 -15.78
CA ASP A 568 -7.48 -23.09 -14.63
C ASP A 568 -7.75 -22.25 -13.36
N PRO A 569 -8.24 -22.85 -12.26
CA PRO A 569 -8.45 -22.10 -11.02
C PRO A 569 -7.16 -21.51 -10.44
N PHE A 570 -6.01 -22.15 -10.68
CA PHE A 570 -4.71 -21.74 -10.15
C PHE A 570 -4.10 -20.58 -10.91
N ASP A 571 -4.62 -20.17 -12.07
CA ASP A 571 -4.30 -18.86 -12.67
C ASP A 571 -4.56 -17.70 -11.69
N GLN A 572 -5.51 -17.91 -10.77
CA GLN A 572 -5.84 -16.98 -9.71
C GLN A 572 -5.02 -17.28 -8.45
N MET A 573 -5.00 -16.33 -7.50
CA MET A 573 -4.28 -16.50 -6.22
C MET A 573 -5.15 -17.12 -5.11
N THR A 574 -6.48 -17.02 -5.23
CA THR A 574 -7.44 -17.49 -4.23
C THR A 574 -8.70 -18.04 -4.90
N ILE A 575 -9.45 -18.88 -4.19
CA ILE A 575 -10.76 -19.35 -4.65
C ILE A 575 -11.75 -18.20 -4.88
N ALA A 576 -11.68 -17.13 -4.09
CA ALA A 576 -12.52 -15.95 -4.27
C ALA A 576 -12.23 -15.30 -5.63
N SER A 577 -10.95 -15.09 -5.97
CA SER A 577 -10.56 -14.58 -7.29
C SER A 577 -11.03 -15.49 -8.44
N ALA A 578 -10.99 -16.81 -8.27
CA ALA A 578 -11.54 -17.76 -9.24
C ALA A 578 -13.07 -17.66 -9.36
N CYS A 579 -13.80 -17.50 -8.25
CA CYS A 579 -15.25 -17.25 -8.24
C CYS A 579 -15.60 -15.95 -8.97
N ASN A 580 -14.82 -14.89 -8.74
CA ASN A 580 -15.01 -13.60 -9.40
C ASN A 580 -14.79 -13.70 -10.91
N ARG A 581 -13.74 -14.42 -11.35
CA ARG A 581 -13.51 -14.69 -12.77
C ARG A 581 -14.68 -15.47 -13.38
N TYR A 582 -15.13 -16.55 -12.73
CA TYR A 582 -16.27 -17.33 -13.20
C TYR A 582 -17.53 -16.46 -13.34
N LEU A 583 -17.86 -15.68 -12.30
CA LEU A 583 -18.98 -14.76 -12.31
C LEU A 583 -18.90 -13.79 -13.50
N ARG A 584 -17.75 -13.14 -13.70
CA ARG A 584 -17.53 -12.14 -14.76
C ARG A 584 -17.49 -12.72 -16.17
N THR A 585 -17.20 -14.01 -16.31
CA THR A 585 -17.14 -14.69 -17.60
C THR A 585 -18.48 -15.29 -18.01
N HIS A 586 -19.21 -15.89 -17.06
CA HIS A 586 -20.37 -16.73 -17.37
C HIS A 586 -21.71 -16.15 -16.95
N CYS A 587 -21.77 -15.28 -15.93
CA CYS A 587 -23.05 -14.89 -15.31
C CYS A 587 -23.28 -13.37 -15.22
N LEU A 588 -22.22 -12.56 -15.26
CA LEU A 588 -22.33 -11.11 -15.11
C LEU A 588 -22.81 -10.46 -16.40
N GLN A 589 -23.94 -9.77 -16.33
CA GLN A 589 -24.41 -8.91 -17.40
C GLN A 589 -23.60 -7.60 -17.43
N ALA A 590 -23.24 -7.13 -18.62
CA ALA A 590 -22.50 -5.87 -18.78
C ALA A 590 -23.27 -4.68 -18.19
N ASN A 591 -22.55 -3.69 -17.67
CA ASN A 591 -23.09 -2.44 -17.15
C ASN A 591 -24.11 -2.57 -16.00
N THR A 592 -24.02 -3.62 -15.18
CA THR A 592 -24.92 -3.84 -14.05
C THR A 592 -24.36 -3.36 -12.72
N ILE A 593 -23.21 -3.91 -12.29
CA ILE A 593 -22.58 -3.58 -11.00
C ILE A 593 -21.59 -2.44 -11.22
N ALA A 594 -21.87 -1.27 -10.65
CA ALA A 594 -21.01 -0.11 -10.78
C ALA A 594 -19.71 -0.28 -9.99
N CYS A 595 -18.60 0.15 -10.60
CA CYS A 595 -17.33 0.35 -9.93
C CYS A 595 -17.29 1.75 -9.31
N GLU A 596 -16.60 1.87 -8.18
CA GLU A 596 -16.36 3.18 -7.59
C GLU A 596 -15.57 4.06 -8.59
N PRO A 597 -16.04 5.28 -8.89
CA PRO A 597 -15.31 6.21 -9.75
C PRO A 597 -13.92 6.52 -9.18
N LEU A 598 -12.99 6.96 -10.03
CA LEU A 598 -11.61 7.31 -9.62
C LEU A 598 -11.53 8.39 -8.52
N LEU A 599 -12.59 9.17 -8.33
CA LEU A 599 -12.71 10.21 -7.30
C LEU A 599 -13.67 9.82 -6.17
N GLY A 600 -14.11 8.56 -6.11
CA GLY A 600 -15.14 8.09 -5.19
C GLY A 600 -16.57 8.38 -5.67
N TRP A 601 -17.56 7.78 -5.00
CA TRP A 601 -18.98 7.95 -5.32
C TRP A 601 -19.50 9.40 -5.20
N GLY A 602 -18.83 10.22 -4.38
CA GLY A 602 -19.11 11.65 -4.27
C GLY A 602 -18.63 12.50 -5.45
N GLY A 603 -17.92 11.92 -6.42
CA GLY A 603 -17.27 12.62 -7.52
C GLY A 603 -16.10 13.48 -7.04
N ARG A 604 -15.81 14.58 -7.74
CA ARG A 604 -14.81 15.60 -7.33
C ARG A 604 -15.23 16.41 -6.11
N ARG A 605 -15.98 15.84 -5.15
CA ARG A 605 -15.93 16.35 -3.78
C ARG A 605 -14.50 16.08 -3.34
N VAL A 606 -13.71 17.14 -3.36
CA VAL A 606 -12.30 17.10 -2.99
C VAL A 606 -12.23 16.44 -1.60
N ASN A 607 -11.11 15.81 -1.26
CA ASN A 607 -10.81 15.47 0.13
C ASN A 607 -10.80 16.78 0.96
N GLN A 608 -11.97 17.31 1.26
CA GLN A 608 -12.25 18.41 2.15
C GLN A 608 -11.93 17.86 3.52
N SER A 609 -10.93 18.42 4.18
CA SER A 609 -10.61 18.00 5.53
C SER A 609 -11.81 18.28 6.44
N SER A 610 -11.98 17.50 7.51
CA SER A 610 -12.95 17.83 8.56
C SER A 610 -12.76 19.28 9.05
N ALA A 611 -11.51 19.72 9.12
CA ALA A 611 -11.12 21.09 9.41
C ALA A 611 -11.72 22.14 8.46
N ALA A 612 -11.82 21.84 7.15
CA ALA A 612 -12.44 22.75 6.19
C ALA A 612 -13.93 22.96 6.50
N PHE A 613 -14.65 21.89 6.81
CA PHE A 613 -16.08 22.00 7.13
C PHE A 613 -16.33 22.63 8.50
N GLU A 614 -15.52 22.32 9.50
CA GLU A 614 -15.57 23.01 10.79
C GLU A 614 -15.44 24.53 10.60
N TRP A 615 -14.52 24.97 9.73
CA TRP A 615 -14.34 26.38 9.41
C TRP A 615 -15.53 26.96 8.63
N LEU A 616 -16.03 26.28 7.60
CA LEU A 616 -17.18 26.74 6.83
C LEU A 616 -18.45 26.86 7.70
N ALA A 617 -18.67 25.92 8.61
CA ALA A 617 -19.78 25.97 9.56
C ALA A 617 -19.63 27.15 10.52
N TRP A 618 -18.41 27.42 10.99
CA TRP A 618 -18.11 28.58 11.82
C TRP A 618 -18.32 29.91 11.08
N GLU A 619 -17.87 30.02 9.82
CA GLU A 619 -18.11 31.21 9.01
C GLU A 619 -19.61 31.42 8.78
N ALA A 620 -20.36 30.36 8.42
CA ALA A 620 -21.81 30.42 8.24
C ALA A 620 -22.53 30.88 9.52
N HIS A 621 -22.07 30.43 10.70
CA HIS A 621 -22.56 30.89 11.99
C HIS A 621 -22.34 32.40 12.20
N LEU A 622 -21.15 32.90 11.84
CA LEU A 622 -20.82 34.32 11.98
C LEU A 622 -21.63 35.22 11.04
N VAL A 623 -21.81 34.82 9.78
CA VAL A 623 -22.53 35.63 8.78
C VAL A 623 -24.04 35.41 8.80
N SER A 624 -24.53 34.39 9.52
CA SER A 624 -25.95 34.00 9.57
C SER A 624 -26.59 33.77 8.18
N THR A 625 -25.77 33.53 7.15
CA THR A 625 -26.21 33.17 5.80
C THR A 625 -25.80 31.72 5.47
N PRO A 626 -26.64 30.97 4.74
CA PRO A 626 -26.28 29.62 4.31
C PRO A 626 -25.13 29.66 3.29
N ILE A 627 -23.97 29.12 3.66
CA ILE A 627 -22.86 28.93 2.73
C ILE A 627 -23.07 27.58 2.03
N ARG A 628 -23.20 27.59 0.70
CA ARG A 628 -23.28 26.35 -0.09
C ARG A 628 -21.90 25.72 -0.22
N HIS A 629 -21.77 24.48 0.21
CA HIS A 629 -20.55 23.68 0.18
C HIS A 629 -20.87 22.22 -0.16
N ALA A 630 -19.86 21.35 -0.11
CA ALA A 630 -19.95 19.96 -0.53
C ALA A 630 -21.06 19.13 0.17
N HIS A 631 -21.58 19.53 1.33
CA HIS A 631 -22.55 18.75 2.14
C HIS A 631 -23.96 19.33 2.21
N ASN A 632 -24.22 20.51 1.64
CA ASN A 632 -25.52 21.19 1.68
C ASN A 632 -25.89 21.81 0.32
N GLY A 633 -25.75 21.03 -0.76
CA GLY A 633 -26.06 21.44 -2.13
C GLY A 633 -24.92 21.24 -3.13
N GLY A 634 -23.77 20.75 -2.69
CA GLY A 634 -22.60 20.44 -3.52
C GLY A 634 -21.70 21.65 -3.79
N GLU A 635 -20.42 21.39 -4.07
CA GLU A 635 -19.46 22.43 -4.42
C GLU A 635 -19.84 23.14 -5.72
N VAL A 636 -19.58 24.45 -5.78
CA VAL A 636 -19.93 25.27 -6.95
C VAL A 636 -18.72 25.43 -7.86
N ARG A 637 -18.97 25.43 -9.17
CA ARG A 637 -18.00 25.80 -10.21
C ARG A 637 -18.29 27.23 -10.66
N PRO A 638 -17.70 28.26 -10.04
CA PRO A 638 -17.96 29.65 -10.40
C PRO A 638 -17.34 30.06 -11.74
N LEU A 639 -16.41 29.26 -12.27
CA LEU A 639 -15.70 29.50 -13.54
C LEU A 639 -16.05 28.42 -14.56
N PRO A 640 -16.96 28.64 -15.52
CA PRO A 640 -17.42 27.61 -16.47
C PRO A 640 -16.30 27.02 -17.33
N ASP A 641 -15.36 27.87 -17.78
CA ASP A 641 -14.24 27.49 -18.66
C ASP A 641 -13.10 26.78 -17.92
N ARG A 642 -13.20 26.66 -16.59
CA ARG A 642 -12.19 26.03 -15.74
C ARG A 642 -12.82 24.91 -14.94
N ARG A 643 -12.08 23.83 -14.75
CA ARG A 643 -12.53 22.69 -13.97
C ARG A 643 -12.30 22.88 -12.46
N TYR A 644 -12.34 24.09 -11.90
CA TYR A 644 -12.10 24.30 -10.46
C TYR A 644 -13.43 24.48 -9.72
N THR A 645 -13.61 23.76 -8.63
CA THR A 645 -14.68 23.98 -7.64
C THR A 645 -14.15 24.82 -6.49
N VAL A 646 -15.06 25.44 -5.74
CA VAL A 646 -14.75 26.21 -4.52
C VAL A 646 -15.30 25.51 -3.29
N ASP A 647 -14.65 25.69 -2.14
CA ASP A 647 -15.00 24.97 -0.90
C ASP A 647 -16.34 25.45 -0.32
N GLY A 648 -16.61 26.75 -0.39
CA GLY A 648 -17.90 27.34 -0.06
C GLY A 648 -18.25 28.55 -0.93
N LEU A 649 -19.55 28.75 -1.18
CA LEU A 649 -20.07 29.93 -1.86
C LEU A 649 -21.31 30.46 -1.14
N ASP A 650 -21.27 31.73 -0.76
CA ASP A 650 -22.47 32.51 -0.47
C ASP A 650 -22.89 33.22 -1.76
N ALA A 651 -23.96 32.73 -2.38
CA ALA A 651 -24.47 33.28 -3.64
C ALA A 651 -25.08 34.68 -3.47
N THR A 652 -25.53 35.03 -2.26
CA THR A 652 -26.16 36.33 -1.97
C THR A 652 -25.12 37.44 -1.96
N THR A 653 -23.98 37.18 -1.33
CA THR A 653 -22.88 38.14 -1.20
C THR A 653 -21.79 37.98 -2.27
N GLN A 654 -21.93 36.97 -3.14
CA GLN A 654 -20.89 36.53 -4.08
C GLN A 654 -19.53 36.30 -3.41
N THR A 655 -19.56 35.79 -2.16
CA THR A 655 -18.36 35.48 -1.38
C THR A 655 -17.98 34.02 -1.57
N VAL A 656 -16.77 33.79 -2.05
CA VAL A 656 -16.14 32.47 -2.15
C VAL A 656 -15.28 32.21 -0.92
N TYR A 657 -15.48 31.07 -0.28
CA TYR A 657 -14.71 30.59 0.86
C TYR A 657 -13.78 29.46 0.41
N GLU A 658 -12.47 29.59 0.68
CA GLU A 658 -11.42 28.63 0.29
C GLU A 658 -10.60 28.21 1.52
N PHE A 659 -10.59 26.91 1.81
CA PHE A 659 -9.78 26.32 2.86
C PHE A 659 -8.46 25.80 2.29
N ASP A 660 -7.39 26.54 2.55
CA ASP A 660 -6.07 26.21 2.04
C ASP A 660 -5.38 25.14 2.89
N GLY A 661 -5.62 23.86 2.54
CA GLY A 661 -4.83 22.73 3.06
C GLY A 661 -3.33 22.96 2.88
N CYS A 662 -2.56 22.99 3.98
CA CYS A 662 -1.16 23.42 3.97
C CYS A 662 -0.29 22.54 3.07
N PHE A 663 -0.53 21.23 3.11
CA PHE A 663 0.17 20.24 2.31
C PHE A 663 -0.20 20.32 0.82
N TRP A 664 -1.49 20.46 0.51
CA TRP A 664 -2.00 20.43 -0.86
C TRP A 664 -1.79 21.74 -1.62
N HIS A 665 -1.74 22.87 -0.91
CA HIS A 665 -1.63 24.21 -1.50
C HIS A 665 -0.29 24.91 -1.21
N GLY A 666 0.67 24.24 -0.54
CA GLY A 666 2.03 24.75 -0.41
C GLY A 666 2.18 25.94 0.52
N CYS A 667 1.67 25.82 1.76
CA CYS A 667 1.80 26.87 2.78
C CYS A 667 3.27 27.28 2.98
N THR A 668 3.57 28.58 2.84
CA THR A 668 4.93 29.14 2.99
C THR A 668 5.50 28.97 4.39
N THR A 669 4.65 28.92 5.41
CA THR A 669 5.05 28.72 6.81
C THR A 669 5.34 27.25 7.14
N CYS A 670 4.47 26.33 6.72
CA CYS A 670 4.63 24.91 7.01
C CYS A 670 5.67 24.21 6.10
N PHE A 671 5.84 24.71 4.87
CA PHE A 671 6.73 24.14 3.86
C PHE A 671 7.69 25.21 3.31
N PRO A 672 8.72 25.60 4.09
CA PRO A 672 9.69 26.62 3.68
C PRO A 672 10.58 26.15 2.53
N GLN A 673 10.75 24.83 2.33
CA GLN A 673 11.57 24.27 1.26
C GLN A 673 10.78 24.14 -0.05
N ARG A 674 10.62 25.27 -0.74
CA ARG A 674 9.72 25.46 -1.91
C ARG A 674 9.99 24.53 -3.10
N HIS A 675 11.26 24.19 -3.32
CA HIS A 675 11.71 23.42 -4.47
C HIS A 675 11.63 21.90 -4.26
N GLU A 676 11.26 21.44 -3.06
CA GLU A 676 11.01 20.03 -2.81
C GLU A 676 9.83 19.53 -3.65
N SER A 677 9.97 18.30 -4.16
CA SER A 677 8.89 17.64 -4.89
C SER A 677 7.77 17.29 -3.92
N HIS A 678 6.54 17.64 -4.30
CA HIS A 678 5.35 17.30 -3.55
C HIS A 678 5.23 15.76 -3.45
N PRO A 679 5.14 15.19 -2.24
CA PRO A 679 5.24 13.74 -2.06
C PRO A 679 4.12 12.93 -2.74
N ARG A 680 2.87 13.45 -2.74
CA ARG A 680 1.71 12.79 -3.38
C ARG A 680 1.43 13.23 -4.82
N LEU A 681 1.56 14.52 -5.12
CA LEU A 681 1.37 15.06 -6.46
C LEU A 681 2.66 14.88 -7.28
N LEU A 682 2.83 13.67 -7.81
CA LEU A 682 3.97 13.30 -8.63
C LEU A 682 4.19 14.33 -9.73
N GLY A 683 5.38 14.91 -9.72
CA GLY A 683 5.73 15.89 -10.74
C GLY A 683 5.21 17.30 -10.48
N ARG A 684 4.99 17.68 -9.22
CA ARG A 684 4.84 19.08 -8.77
C ARG A 684 5.78 19.36 -7.60
N THR A 685 6.16 20.61 -7.38
CA THR A 685 6.84 21.08 -6.15
C THR A 685 5.86 21.79 -5.21
N MET A 686 6.29 22.07 -3.97
CA MET A 686 5.50 22.92 -3.06
C MET A 686 5.26 24.31 -3.62
N ASP A 687 6.20 24.84 -4.41
CA ASP A 687 6.02 26.10 -5.12
C ASP A 687 5.00 26.03 -6.25
N ASP A 688 4.95 24.91 -6.99
CA ASP A 688 4.00 24.73 -8.08
C ASP A 688 2.54 24.75 -7.58
N VAL A 689 2.27 24.06 -6.47
CA VAL A 689 0.92 23.98 -5.90
C VAL A 689 0.48 25.31 -5.29
N PHE A 690 1.42 26.06 -4.69
CA PHE A 690 1.16 27.41 -4.19
C PHE A 690 0.85 28.39 -5.32
N ALA A 691 1.62 28.34 -6.41
CA ALA A 691 1.36 29.19 -7.57
C ALA A 691 0.03 28.84 -8.25
N LEU A 692 -0.41 27.57 -8.24
CA LEU A 692 -1.74 27.18 -8.73
C LEU A 692 -2.87 27.72 -7.84
N ARG A 693 -2.67 27.70 -6.51
CA ARG A 693 -3.59 28.30 -5.55
C ARG A 693 -3.73 29.81 -5.78
N GLN A 694 -2.62 30.53 -5.96
CA GLN A 694 -2.65 31.96 -6.27
C GLN A 694 -3.41 32.24 -7.56
N GLU A 695 -3.09 31.52 -8.63
CA GLU A 695 -3.76 31.65 -9.92
C GLU A 695 -5.28 31.43 -9.80
N LYS A 696 -5.72 30.43 -9.02
CA LYS A 696 -7.15 30.20 -8.74
C LYS A 696 -7.78 31.42 -8.05
N HIS A 697 -7.16 31.93 -7.00
CA HIS A 697 -7.72 33.04 -6.21
C HIS A 697 -7.79 34.33 -7.04
N ASP A 698 -6.77 34.60 -7.84
CA ASP A 698 -6.73 35.79 -8.68
C ASP A 698 -7.77 35.72 -9.80
N LEU A 699 -7.98 34.55 -10.41
CA LEU A 699 -9.05 34.34 -11.38
C LEU A 699 -10.44 34.55 -10.77
N LEU A 700 -10.69 34.04 -9.56
CA LEU A 700 -11.96 34.24 -8.87
C LEU A 700 -12.22 35.73 -8.59
N ARG A 701 -11.21 36.47 -8.13
CA ARG A 701 -11.32 37.92 -7.90
C ARG A 701 -11.53 38.70 -9.18
N GLN A 702 -10.86 38.33 -10.27
CA GLN A 702 -11.06 38.95 -11.59
C GLN A 702 -12.49 38.79 -12.11
N GLN A 703 -13.19 37.73 -11.69
CA GLN A 703 -14.59 37.48 -12.05
C GLN A 703 -15.58 38.11 -11.06
N GLY A 704 -15.11 38.98 -10.15
CA GLY A 704 -15.96 39.76 -9.24
C GLY A 704 -16.28 39.10 -7.91
N TYR A 705 -15.76 37.90 -7.62
CA TYR A 705 -16.01 37.22 -6.34
C TYR A 705 -15.14 37.79 -5.21
N LEU A 706 -15.73 37.93 -4.03
CA LEU A 706 -14.99 38.19 -2.79
C LEU A 706 -14.38 36.88 -2.28
N VAL A 707 -13.06 36.72 -2.34
CA VAL A 707 -12.39 35.47 -1.92
C VAL A 707 -11.90 35.59 -0.48
N ARG A 708 -12.56 34.86 0.44
CA ARG A 708 -12.11 34.62 1.82
C ARG A 708 -11.39 33.29 1.89
N SER A 709 -10.17 33.29 2.42
CA SER A 709 -9.39 32.05 2.54
C SER A 709 -8.68 31.94 3.87
N ILE A 710 -8.57 30.72 4.41
CA ILE A 710 -7.79 30.44 5.62
C ILE A 710 -6.83 29.28 5.40
N TRP A 711 -5.62 29.35 5.99
CA TRP A 711 -4.69 28.23 5.98
C TRP A 711 -5.06 27.19 7.03
N GLU A 712 -4.86 25.91 6.72
CA GLU A 712 -5.09 24.79 7.65
C GLU A 712 -4.35 24.94 8.98
N CYS A 713 -3.09 25.39 8.95
CA CYS A 713 -2.30 25.62 10.15
C CYS A 713 -2.77 26.83 10.96
N GLU A 714 -3.40 27.81 10.32
CA GLU A 714 -4.01 28.95 10.97
C GLU A 714 -5.30 28.54 11.67
N TRP A 715 -6.18 27.83 10.97
CA TRP A 715 -7.39 27.26 11.56
C TRP A 715 -7.08 26.35 12.75
N SER A 716 -6.08 25.47 12.60
CA SER A 716 -5.63 24.58 13.68
C SER A 716 -5.20 25.35 14.94
N ARG A 717 -4.52 26.49 14.78
CA ARG A 717 -4.16 27.36 15.92
C ARG A 717 -5.38 28.04 16.52
N ARG A 718 -6.30 28.55 15.71
CA ARG A 718 -7.54 29.19 16.18
C ARG A 718 -8.43 28.23 16.97
N ARG A 719 -8.56 26.98 16.53
CA ARG A 719 -9.29 25.92 17.27
C ARG A 719 -8.77 25.72 18.69
N VAL A 720 -7.47 25.86 18.91
CA VAL A 720 -6.87 25.69 20.24
C VAL A 720 -6.97 26.98 21.07
N ALA A 721 -6.76 28.13 20.42
CA ALA A 721 -6.64 29.42 21.09
C ALA A 721 -8.00 30.07 21.44
N ASP A 722 -9.03 29.88 20.60
CA ASP A 722 -10.31 30.58 20.72
C ASP A 722 -11.35 29.72 21.47
N PRO A 723 -11.78 30.12 22.68
CA PRO A 723 -12.80 29.40 23.43
C PRO A 723 -14.15 29.31 22.72
N ALA A 724 -14.56 30.34 21.96
CA ALA A 724 -15.86 30.37 21.29
C ALA A 724 -15.93 29.32 20.18
N ILE A 725 -14.85 29.17 19.40
CA ILE A 725 -14.74 28.12 18.38
C ILE A 725 -14.85 26.73 19.02
N ARG A 726 -14.18 26.50 20.15
CA ARG A 726 -14.25 25.19 20.84
C ARG A 726 -15.66 24.85 21.29
N THR A 727 -16.36 25.80 21.92
CA THR A 727 -17.74 25.61 22.36
C THR A 727 -18.68 25.38 21.18
N PHE A 728 -18.49 26.11 20.08
CA PHE A 728 -19.25 25.91 18.85
C PHE A 728 -19.02 24.51 18.27
N LEU A 729 -17.77 24.08 18.10
CA LEU A 729 -17.45 22.76 17.52
C LEU A 729 -17.87 21.58 18.41
N GLN A 730 -18.00 21.79 19.73
CA GLN A 730 -18.55 20.78 20.64
C GLN A 730 -20.07 20.59 20.47
N THR A 731 -20.78 21.64 20.08
CA THR A 731 -22.24 21.63 19.93
C THR A 731 -22.68 21.40 18.47
N HIS A 732 -21.85 21.76 17.51
CA HIS A 732 -22.11 21.62 16.08
C HIS A 732 -21.36 20.41 15.51
N GLN A 733 -22.05 19.27 15.38
CA GLN A 733 -21.49 18.09 14.71
C GLN A 733 -21.51 18.29 13.19
N THR A 734 -20.34 18.45 12.59
CA THR A 734 -20.21 18.54 11.15
C THR A 734 -20.45 17.17 10.51
N PRO A 735 -21.43 17.02 9.60
CA PRO A 735 -21.73 15.73 8.99
C PRO A 735 -20.53 15.25 8.16
N ARG A 736 -20.09 14.02 8.43
CA ARG A 736 -19.07 13.36 7.60
C ARG A 736 -19.73 12.80 6.33
N PRO A 737 -19.02 12.76 5.19
CA PRO A 737 -19.47 11.99 4.04
C PRO A 737 -19.75 10.54 4.45
N LEU A 738 -20.80 9.97 3.86
CA LEU A 738 -21.14 8.56 3.99
C LEU A 738 -19.99 7.72 3.41
N ASP A 739 -19.38 6.89 4.25
CA ASP A 739 -18.47 5.82 3.81
C ASP A 739 -19.29 4.52 3.63
N PRO A 740 -19.39 3.96 2.41
CA PRO A 740 -20.07 2.69 2.19
C PRO A 740 -19.55 1.53 3.06
N ARG A 741 -18.28 1.58 3.49
CA ARG A 741 -17.69 0.55 4.37
C ARG A 741 -18.25 0.58 5.77
N ASP A 742 -18.75 1.71 6.24
CA ASP A 742 -19.38 1.79 7.57
C ASP A 742 -20.66 0.95 7.63
N ALA A 743 -21.35 0.75 6.50
CA ALA A 743 -22.50 -0.14 6.39
C ALA A 743 -22.13 -1.63 6.22
N PHE A 744 -20.85 -1.96 6.10
CA PHE A 744 -20.40 -3.33 5.84
C PHE A 744 -20.09 -4.09 7.14
N PHE A 745 -21.05 -4.92 7.56
CA PHE A 745 -20.97 -5.73 8.78
C PHE A 745 -20.81 -7.23 8.49
N GLY A 746 -20.28 -7.96 9.49
CA GLY A 746 -20.20 -9.41 9.44
C GLY A 746 -21.51 -10.07 9.89
N GLY A 747 -21.48 -11.40 10.05
CA GLY A 747 -22.60 -12.11 10.65
C GLY A 747 -22.86 -11.67 12.09
N ARG A 748 -24.14 -11.67 12.50
CA ARG A 748 -24.54 -11.44 13.89
C ARG A 748 -24.14 -12.64 14.73
N THR A 749 -23.29 -12.42 15.72
CA THR A 749 -22.93 -13.40 16.75
C THR A 749 -23.35 -12.83 18.10
N ASN A 750 -24.28 -13.49 18.78
CA ASN A 750 -24.69 -13.13 20.13
C ASN A 750 -24.83 -14.39 20.98
N ALA A 751 -24.40 -14.32 22.24
CA ALA A 751 -24.50 -15.42 23.20
C ALA A 751 -25.22 -14.94 24.45
N TYR A 752 -26.39 -15.52 24.73
CA TYR A 752 -27.17 -15.22 25.95
C TYR A 752 -26.70 -16.08 27.14
N GLN A 753 -26.26 -17.31 26.86
CA GLN A 753 -25.79 -18.25 27.85
C GLN A 753 -24.61 -19.03 27.27
N LEU A 754 -23.46 -19.02 27.95
CA LEU A 754 -22.24 -19.71 27.50
C LEU A 754 -22.27 -21.22 27.83
N TYR A 755 -22.98 -21.60 28.89
CA TYR A 755 -23.12 -22.99 29.32
C TYR A 755 -24.51 -23.24 29.91
N ARG A 756 -25.16 -24.31 29.46
CA ARG A 756 -26.44 -24.79 29.98
C ARG A 756 -26.36 -26.29 30.23
N HIS A 757 -26.50 -26.69 31.48
CA HIS A 757 -26.75 -28.08 31.84
C HIS A 757 -28.26 -28.36 31.67
N VAL A 758 -28.59 -29.44 31.00
CA VAL A 758 -29.98 -29.86 30.77
C VAL A 758 -30.50 -30.57 32.01
N GLU A 759 -31.64 -30.15 32.54
CA GLU A 759 -32.27 -30.78 33.70
C GLU A 759 -33.58 -31.48 33.29
N GLY A 760 -33.83 -32.68 33.83
CA GLY A 760 -35.05 -33.43 33.56
C GLY A 760 -35.22 -33.81 32.08
N ASP A 761 -36.34 -33.37 31.49
CA ASP A 761 -36.74 -33.63 30.11
C ASP A 761 -36.47 -32.45 29.15
N GLU A 762 -35.72 -31.42 29.60
CA GLU A 762 -35.31 -30.31 28.74
C GLU A 762 -34.58 -30.80 27.48
N ARG A 763 -34.75 -30.07 26.37
CA ARG A 763 -34.09 -30.38 25.10
C ARG A 763 -33.43 -29.13 24.55
N ILE A 764 -32.17 -29.26 24.14
CA ILE A 764 -31.47 -28.25 23.37
C ILE A 764 -31.73 -28.52 21.89
N LEU A 765 -32.36 -27.55 21.20
CA LEU A 765 -32.63 -27.63 19.77
C LEU A 765 -31.62 -26.79 19.01
N TYR A 766 -31.04 -27.36 17.95
CA TYR A 766 -30.10 -26.68 17.05
C TYR A 766 -30.75 -26.45 15.69
N TYR A 767 -30.82 -25.18 15.29
CA TYR A 767 -31.34 -24.76 14.00
C TYR A 767 -30.22 -24.12 13.17
N ASP A 768 -30.05 -24.59 11.94
CA ASP A 768 -29.06 -24.05 11.00
C ASP A 768 -29.71 -23.73 9.65
N PHE A 769 -29.44 -22.53 9.14
CA PHE A 769 -29.89 -22.11 7.82
C PHE A 769 -29.00 -22.75 6.75
N LYS A 770 -29.59 -23.60 5.91
CA LYS A 770 -28.88 -24.22 4.79
C LYS A 770 -28.52 -23.14 3.76
N SER A 771 -27.25 -22.70 3.78
CA SER A 771 -26.68 -21.77 2.80
C SER A 771 -27.34 -20.37 2.81
N LEU A 772 -27.31 -19.70 3.97
CA LEU A 772 -27.88 -18.35 4.17
C LEU A 772 -27.44 -17.31 3.11
N TYR A 773 -26.15 -17.09 2.89
CA TYR A 773 -25.69 -16.10 1.90
C TYR A 773 -26.10 -16.46 0.46
N PRO A 774 -25.95 -17.70 -0.03
CA PRO A 774 -26.52 -18.12 -1.30
C PRO A 774 -28.01 -17.85 -1.45
N TYR A 775 -28.80 -18.06 -0.39
CA TYR A 775 -30.23 -17.74 -0.40
C TYR A 775 -30.47 -16.24 -0.64
N VAL A 776 -29.77 -15.36 0.09
CA VAL A 776 -29.86 -13.91 -0.10
C VAL A 776 -29.45 -13.51 -1.52
N ASN A 777 -28.33 -14.05 -2.02
CA ASN A 777 -27.82 -13.77 -3.37
C ASN A 777 -28.79 -14.15 -4.50
N LYS A 778 -29.63 -15.17 -4.29
CA LYS A 778 -30.61 -15.64 -5.27
C LYS A 778 -31.95 -14.92 -5.17
N TYR A 779 -32.45 -14.65 -3.98
CA TYR A 779 -33.84 -14.22 -3.78
C TYR A 779 -34.01 -12.76 -3.36
N CYS A 780 -32.95 -12.09 -2.89
CA CYS A 780 -33.05 -10.71 -2.43
C CYS A 780 -32.78 -9.69 -3.56
N ARG A 781 -33.23 -8.46 -3.30
CA ARG A 781 -33.05 -7.30 -4.19
C ARG A 781 -31.68 -6.65 -3.96
N TYR A 782 -30.96 -6.39 -5.05
CA TYR A 782 -29.65 -5.73 -5.06
C TYR A 782 -29.70 -4.39 -5.82
N PRO A 783 -28.87 -3.41 -5.43
CA PRO A 783 -28.69 -2.20 -6.22
C PRO A 783 -27.92 -2.50 -7.52
N ILE A 784 -28.31 -1.86 -8.61
CA ILE A 784 -27.56 -1.85 -9.88
C ILE A 784 -27.40 -0.41 -10.37
N GLY A 785 -26.47 -0.17 -11.29
CA GLY A 785 -26.17 1.18 -11.75
C GLY A 785 -25.34 1.99 -10.75
N HIS A 786 -25.16 3.28 -11.06
CA HIS A 786 -24.50 4.23 -10.16
C HIS A 786 -25.52 4.88 -9.21
N PRO A 787 -25.16 5.12 -7.94
CA PRO A 787 -26.04 5.79 -7.00
C PRO A 787 -26.15 7.29 -7.27
N GLN A 788 -27.30 7.84 -6.95
CA GLN A 788 -27.55 9.26 -6.76
C GLN A 788 -27.20 9.64 -5.32
N ILE A 789 -26.34 10.63 -5.16
CA ILE A 789 -25.86 11.09 -3.85
C ILE A 789 -26.73 12.25 -3.38
N ILE A 790 -27.60 12.00 -2.40
CA ILE A 790 -28.55 12.98 -1.87
C ILE A 790 -28.07 13.41 -0.48
N SER A 791 -27.85 14.71 -0.29
CA SER A 791 -27.37 15.28 0.97
C SER A 791 -28.51 15.94 1.73
N GLN A 792 -28.65 15.62 3.03
CA GLN A 792 -29.67 16.16 3.94
C GLN A 792 -31.10 16.18 3.36
N PRO A 793 -31.63 15.04 2.87
CA PRO A 793 -33.02 15.01 2.42
C PRO A 793 -33.97 15.29 3.59
N PRO A 794 -35.13 15.92 3.33
CA PRO A 794 -36.11 16.14 4.38
C PRO A 794 -36.75 14.81 4.83
N LEU A 795 -37.08 14.71 6.12
CA LEU A 795 -37.58 13.47 6.75
C LEU A 795 -39.00 13.08 6.29
N ASP A 796 -39.78 14.04 5.82
CA ASP A 796 -41.18 13.85 5.39
C ASP A 796 -41.31 12.97 4.14
N GLN A 797 -40.26 12.87 3.32
CA GLN A 797 -40.19 11.96 2.17
C GLN A 797 -40.22 10.48 2.59
N GLY A 798 -39.92 10.18 3.85
CA GLY A 798 -39.84 8.82 4.37
C GLY A 798 -38.63 8.04 3.85
N LEU A 799 -38.31 6.92 4.51
CA LEU A 799 -37.21 6.05 4.09
C LEU A 799 -37.52 5.26 2.82
N ASP A 800 -38.80 4.99 2.55
CA ASP A 800 -39.27 4.17 1.43
C ASP A 800 -38.99 4.80 0.06
N ALA A 801 -38.73 6.11 0.02
CA ALA A 801 -38.30 6.83 -1.18
C ALA A 801 -36.87 6.44 -1.62
N TYR A 802 -36.10 5.75 -0.77
CA TYR A 802 -34.70 5.44 -1.02
C TYR A 802 -34.42 3.94 -0.97
N PHE A 803 -33.50 3.51 -1.84
CA PHE A 803 -32.92 2.17 -1.82
C PHE A 803 -31.41 2.27 -1.98
N GLY A 804 -30.65 1.62 -1.10
CA GLY A 804 -29.18 1.73 -1.04
C GLY A 804 -28.66 1.90 0.39
N LEU A 805 -27.81 2.90 0.60
CA LEU A 805 -27.13 3.19 1.87
C LEU A 805 -27.59 4.54 2.45
N VAL A 806 -27.74 4.60 3.76
CA VAL A 806 -28.24 5.79 4.47
C VAL A 806 -27.38 6.05 5.70
N CYS A 807 -26.81 7.25 5.78
CA CYS A 807 -26.20 7.79 6.99
C CYS A 807 -27.25 8.62 7.72
N CYS A 808 -27.61 8.21 8.94
CA CYS A 808 -28.68 8.84 9.70
C CYS A 808 -28.43 8.80 11.20
N THR A 809 -29.19 9.63 11.92
CA THR A 809 -29.35 9.55 13.37
C THR A 809 -30.71 8.94 13.67
N ILE A 810 -30.73 7.87 14.45
CA ILE A 810 -31.92 7.05 14.74
C ILE A 810 -32.00 6.74 16.23
N LEU A 811 -33.20 6.83 16.79
CA LEU A 811 -33.49 6.54 18.19
C LEU A 811 -33.98 5.10 18.35
N PRO A 812 -33.26 4.22 19.07
CA PRO A 812 -33.75 2.88 19.38
C PRO A 812 -34.93 2.88 20.38
N PRO A 813 -35.77 1.83 20.39
CA PRO A 813 -36.71 1.59 21.49
C PRO A 813 -35.95 1.31 22.81
N THR A 814 -36.64 1.41 23.94
CA THR A 814 -36.07 1.20 25.28
C THR A 814 -35.96 -0.28 25.65
N ASP A 815 -36.89 -1.11 25.18
CA ASP A 815 -36.97 -2.53 25.54
C ASP A 815 -37.10 -3.40 24.27
N LEU A 816 -35.98 -3.92 23.80
CA LEU A 816 -35.94 -4.81 22.64
C LEU A 816 -34.90 -5.92 22.87
N LEU A 817 -35.38 -7.15 23.08
CA LEU A 817 -34.55 -8.33 23.35
C LEU A 817 -33.51 -8.61 22.26
N HIS A 818 -33.86 -8.32 21.01
CA HIS A 818 -32.98 -8.47 19.85
C HIS A 818 -32.84 -7.13 19.11
N PRO A 819 -31.91 -6.25 19.54
CA PRO A 819 -31.66 -5.01 18.82
C PRO A 819 -31.28 -5.30 17.37
N VAL A 820 -31.75 -4.46 16.45
CA VAL A 820 -31.67 -4.71 15.01
C VAL A 820 -30.38 -4.17 14.42
N LEU A 821 -30.06 -2.92 14.73
CA LEU A 821 -29.00 -2.19 14.04
C LEU A 821 -27.61 -2.56 14.57
N PRO A 822 -26.68 -2.97 13.71
CA PRO A 822 -25.28 -3.14 14.07
C PRO A 822 -24.62 -1.79 14.36
N TYR A 823 -23.77 -1.74 15.38
CA TYR A 823 -23.06 -0.53 15.78
C TYR A 823 -21.61 -0.86 16.13
N ARG A 824 -20.66 -0.19 15.46
CA ARG A 824 -19.22 -0.32 15.76
C ARG A 824 -18.80 0.77 16.74
N CYS A 825 -18.33 0.35 17.91
CA CYS A 825 -17.72 1.23 18.89
C CYS A 825 -16.38 0.62 19.33
N SER A 826 -15.31 1.42 19.42
CA SER A 826 -13.96 0.94 19.76
C SER A 826 -13.51 -0.29 18.95
N GLN A 827 -13.78 -0.32 17.64
CA GLN A 827 -13.50 -1.45 16.72
C GLN A 827 -14.26 -2.76 17.00
N LYS A 828 -15.12 -2.81 18.01
CA LYS A 828 -15.96 -3.97 18.32
C LYS A 828 -17.35 -3.79 17.72
N LEU A 829 -17.92 -4.87 17.18
CA LEU A 829 -19.30 -4.89 16.67
C LEU A 829 -20.25 -5.22 17.82
N THR A 830 -21.26 -4.37 18.01
CA THR A 830 -22.30 -4.51 19.03
C THR A 830 -23.68 -4.25 18.42
N PHE A 831 -24.74 -4.52 19.17
CA PHE A 831 -26.13 -4.22 18.80
C PHE A 831 -26.81 -3.49 19.97
N PRO A 832 -26.49 -2.20 20.22
CA PRO A 832 -26.96 -1.47 21.39
C PRO A 832 -28.31 -0.79 21.17
N LEU A 833 -28.99 -0.45 22.27
CA LEU A 833 -30.18 0.43 22.30
C LEU A 833 -29.85 1.85 22.79
N CYS A 834 -28.59 2.12 23.13
CA CYS A 834 -28.13 3.42 23.62
C CYS A 834 -26.65 3.64 23.28
N ASP A 835 -26.33 4.76 22.61
CA ASP A 835 -24.95 5.17 22.31
C ASP A 835 -24.12 5.41 23.60
N ALA A 836 -24.67 6.16 24.56
CA ALA A 836 -23.97 6.44 25.81
C ALA A 836 -23.64 5.17 26.62
N CYS A 837 -24.60 4.24 26.78
CA CYS A 837 -24.35 2.97 27.46
C CYS A 837 -23.25 2.15 26.77
N VAL A 838 -23.29 2.00 25.44
CA VAL A 838 -22.25 1.21 24.77
C VAL A 838 -20.87 1.85 24.98
N ARG A 839 -20.75 3.18 24.89
CA ARG A 839 -19.47 3.86 25.15
C ARG A 839 -18.97 3.68 26.58
N GLN A 840 -19.87 3.69 27.56
CA GLN A 840 -19.53 3.54 28.97
C GLN A 840 -19.03 2.12 29.31
N TYR A 841 -19.66 1.08 28.74
CA TYR A 841 -19.45 -0.31 29.18
C TYR A 841 -18.68 -1.18 28.18
N ILE A 842 -18.30 -0.69 27.01
CA ILE A 842 -17.66 -1.53 25.97
C ILE A 842 -16.34 -2.16 26.41
N ASP A 843 -15.58 -1.43 27.24
CA ASP A 843 -14.28 -1.84 27.76
C ASP A 843 -14.31 -2.31 29.22
N ALA A 844 -15.49 -2.29 29.86
CA ALA A 844 -15.67 -2.87 31.18
C ALA A 844 -15.52 -4.41 31.15
N PRO A 845 -15.04 -5.05 32.23
CA PRO A 845 -15.05 -6.51 32.39
C PRO A 845 -16.48 -7.07 32.26
N LEU A 846 -16.63 -8.29 31.74
CA LEU A 846 -17.94 -8.87 31.42
C LEU A 846 -18.92 -8.89 32.61
N LEU A 847 -18.40 -9.17 33.81
CA LEU A 847 -19.18 -9.22 35.05
C LEU A 847 -19.61 -7.83 35.56
N ASP A 848 -18.94 -6.77 35.10
CA ASP A 848 -19.22 -5.38 35.47
C ASP A 848 -20.15 -4.67 34.46
N LYS A 849 -20.54 -5.36 33.38
CA LYS A 849 -21.47 -4.86 32.36
C LYS A 849 -22.94 -5.00 32.78
N ASN A 850 -23.25 -4.63 34.03
CA ASN A 850 -24.63 -4.60 34.53
C ASN A 850 -25.22 -3.20 34.35
N VAL A 851 -26.19 -3.09 33.46
CA VAL A 851 -27.06 -1.91 33.33
C VAL A 851 -28.47 -2.41 33.53
N ASP A 852 -28.90 -2.45 34.79
CA ASP A 852 -30.24 -2.95 35.12
C ASP A 852 -31.33 -2.04 34.54
N ASP A 853 -31.05 -0.75 34.30
CA ASP A 853 -31.89 0.14 33.49
C ASP A 853 -31.10 1.34 32.91
N CYS A 854 -31.43 1.75 31.67
CA CYS A 854 -30.83 2.92 31.02
C CYS A 854 -31.60 4.21 31.39
N HIS A 855 -30.94 5.16 32.05
CA HIS A 855 -31.51 6.47 32.40
C HIS A 855 -31.08 7.62 31.47
N HIS A 856 -30.47 7.30 30.32
CA HIS A 856 -30.02 8.30 29.37
C HIS A 856 -31.20 8.95 28.62
N THR A 857 -31.07 10.23 28.31
CA THR A 857 -32.03 10.98 27.48
C THR A 857 -32.07 10.45 26.04
N ASP A 858 -33.14 10.72 25.29
CA ASP A 858 -33.24 10.33 23.88
C ASP A 858 -32.06 10.83 23.03
N ALA A 859 -31.56 12.03 23.29
CA ALA A 859 -30.38 12.58 22.62
C ALA A 859 -29.10 11.78 22.89
N GLN A 860 -28.93 11.27 24.13
CA GLN A 860 -27.80 10.42 24.52
C GLN A 860 -27.94 8.97 24.05
N ARG A 861 -29.18 8.52 23.83
CA ARG A 861 -29.49 7.16 23.36
C ARG A 861 -29.36 7.03 21.84
N ALA A 862 -29.64 8.10 21.10
CA ALA A 862 -29.65 8.10 19.64
C ALA A 862 -28.33 7.59 19.05
N LEU A 863 -28.44 6.72 18.05
CA LEU A 863 -27.31 6.16 17.31
C LEU A 863 -27.12 6.96 16.02
N THR A 864 -25.88 7.35 15.72
CA THR A 864 -25.50 7.93 14.42
C THR A 864 -24.58 6.96 13.69
N GLY A 865 -24.93 6.58 12.46
CA GLY A 865 -24.18 5.62 11.67
C GLY A 865 -24.72 5.46 10.26
N THR A 866 -24.10 4.54 9.50
CA THR A 866 -24.49 4.21 8.13
C THR A 866 -25.02 2.78 8.06
N TRP A 867 -26.20 2.60 7.48
CA TRP A 867 -26.86 1.29 7.34
C TRP A 867 -27.47 1.10 5.96
N CYS A 868 -27.74 -0.16 5.60
CA CYS A 868 -28.49 -0.48 4.40
C CYS A 868 -29.99 -0.22 4.61
N THR A 869 -30.66 0.30 3.59
CA THR A 869 -32.11 0.56 3.62
C THR A 869 -32.98 -0.61 4.09
N PRO A 870 -32.73 -1.90 3.74
CA PRO A 870 -33.53 -3.01 4.27
C PRO A 870 -33.37 -3.22 5.79
N GLU A 871 -32.18 -2.98 6.35
CA GLU A 871 -31.93 -3.11 7.79
C GLU A 871 -32.65 -2.00 8.56
N LEU A 872 -32.62 -0.78 8.03
CA LEU A 872 -33.35 0.36 8.60
C LEU A 872 -34.87 0.15 8.53
N ALA A 873 -35.41 -0.40 7.44
CA ALA A 873 -36.83 -0.73 7.34
C ALA A 873 -37.26 -1.71 8.45
N VAL A 874 -36.48 -2.75 8.71
CA VAL A 874 -36.73 -3.68 9.83
C VAL A 874 -36.60 -2.98 11.19
N ALA A 875 -35.63 -2.08 11.35
CA ALA A 875 -35.48 -1.32 12.59
C ALA A 875 -36.72 -0.44 12.86
N LEU A 876 -37.23 0.27 11.85
CA LEU A 876 -38.45 1.07 11.99
C LEU A 876 -39.66 0.21 12.38
N GLN A 877 -39.82 -0.98 11.77
CA GLN A 877 -40.86 -1.94 12.17
C GLN A 877 -40.74 -2.43 13.61
N LYS A 878 -39.52 -2.43 14.17
CA LYS A 878 -39.22 -2.81 15.56
C LYS A 878 -39.24 -1.63 16.54
N GLY A 879 -39.79 -0.48 16.14
CA GLY A 879 -40.01 0.67 17.01
C GLY A 879 -38.87 1.68 17.08
N TYR A 880 -37.88 1.58 16.19
CA TYR A 880 -36.87 2.64 16.05
C TYR A 880 -37.52 3.88 15.41
N ARG A 881 -37.05 5.08 15.79
CA ARG A 881 -37.55 6.36 15.26
C ARG A 881 -36.43 7.11 14.55
N LEU A 882 -36.59 7.38 13.26
CA LEU A 882 -35.64 8.16 12.49
C LEU A 882 -35.67 9.63 12.95
N LEU A 883 -34.53 10.17 13.38
CA LEU A 883 -34.44 11.55 13.89
C LEU A 883 -33.88 12.52 12.83
N HIS A 884 -32.93 12.07 12.01
CA HIS A 884 -32.31 12.91 10.98
C HIS A 884 -31.61 12.05 9.92
N ILE A 885 -31.68 12.44 8.64
CA ILE A 885 -30.93 11.81 7.55
C ILE A 885 -29.81 12.76 7.11
N HIS A 886 -28.55 12.34 7.29
CA HIS A 886 -27.38 13.12 6.90
C HIS A 886 -27.10 13.01 5.40
N GLN A 887 -27.12 11.79 4.87
CA GLN A 887 -26.84 11.52 3.46
C GLN A 887 -27.40 10.16 3.01
N VAL A 888 -27.80 10.07 1.74
CA VAL A 888 -28.31 8.86 1.11
C VAL A 888 -27.56 8.59 -0.19
N TYR A 889 -27.11 7.35 -0.37
CA TYR A 889 -26.65 6.83 -1.66
C TYR A 889 -27.80 6.00 -2.22
N HIS A 890 -28.62 6.64 -3.05
CA HIS A 890 -29.83 6.05 -3.61
C HIS A 890 -29.54 5.43 -4.97
N PHE A 891 -29.77 4.13 -5.11
CA PHE A 891 -29.76 3.44 -6.40
C PHE A 891 -31.18 3.44 -6.97
N PRO A 892 -31.43 4.13 -8.09
CA PRO A 892 -32.77 4.18 -8.70
C PRO A 892 -33.15 2.82 -9.28
N ASP A 893 -32.16 2.09 -9.80
CA ASP A 893 -32.34 0.79 -10.43
C ASP A 893 -31.97 -0.34 -9.47
N THR A 894 -32.77 -1.40 -9.49
CA THR A 894 -32.57 -2.57 -8.62
C THR A 894 -32.89 -3.86 -9.37
N GLN A 895 -32.31 -4.96 -8.92
CA GLN A 895 -32.54 -6.28 -9.51
C GLN A 895 -32.70 -7.34 -8.43
N VAL A 896 -33.75 -8.16 -8.52
CA VAL A 896 -33.91 -9.38 -7.73
C VAL A 896 -33.24 -10.52 -8.49
N GLY A 897 -32.47 -11.35 -7.77
CA GLY A 897 -31.78 -12.48 -8.39
C GLY A 897 -30.61 -12.11 -9.29
N LEU A 898 -29.93 -10.99 -9.00
CA LEU A 898 -28.71 -10.56 -9.70
C LEU A 898 -27.65 -11.67 -9.80
N PHE A 899 -27.57 -12.56 -8.80
CA PHE A 899 -26.63 -13.68 -8.78
C PHE A 899 -27.32 -15.05 -8.92
N ALA A 900 -28.61 -15.08 -9.30
CA ALA A 900 -29.39 -16.32 -9.31
C ALA A 900 -28.78 -17.40 -10.21
N GLU A 901 -28.34 -17.04 -11.42
CA GLU A 901 -27.71 -17.98 -12.36
C GLU A 901 -26.43 -18.63 -11.80
N TYR A 902 -25.59 -17.83 -11.14
CA TYR A 902 -24.38 -18.33 -10.47
C TYR A 902 -24.78 -19.30 -9.35
N ILE A 903 -25.73 -18.92 -8.51
CA ILE A 903 -26.18 -19.76 -7.39
C ILE A 903 -26.81 -21.06 -7.91
N ASP A 904 -27.67 -21.01 -8.93
CA ASP A 904 -28.35 -22.16 -9.49
C ASP A 904 -27.38 -23.18 -10.08
N THR A 905 -26.34 -22.69 -10.78
CA THR A 905 -25.30 -23.55 -11.36
C THR A 905 -24.57 -24.35 -10.29
N TRP A 906 -24.09 -23.69 -9.24
CA TRP A 906 -23.31 -24.37 -8.20
C TRP A 906 -24.19 -25.11 -7.20
N LEU A 907 -25.42 -24.65 -6.95
CA LEU A 907 -26.37 -25.36 -6.09
C LEU A 907 -26.84 -26.66 -6.75
N LYS A 908 -27.09 -26.65 -8.07
CA LYS A 908 -27.35 -27.86 -8.86
C LYS A 908 -26.21 -28.87 -8.71
N LEU A 909 -24.97 -28.43 -8.95
CA LEU A 909 -23.80 -29.32 -8.85
C LEU A 909 -23.64 -29.89 -7.44
N LYS A 910 -23.81 -29.05 -6.41
CA LYS A 910 -23.72 -29.46 -5.00
C LYS A 910 -24.73 -30.57 -4.69
N GLU A 911 -25.96 -30.43 -5.17
CA GLU A 911 -27.03 -31.36 -4.83
C GLU A 911 -26.99 -32.65 -5.65
N GLU A 912 -26.65 -32.58 -6.94
CA GLU A 912 -26.34 -33.77 -7.75
C GLU A 912 -25.17 -34.56 -7.13
N ALA A 913 -24.12 -33.89 -6.67
CA ALA A 913 -22.96 -34.51 -6.01
C ALA A 913 -23.24 -35.03 -4.58
N SER A 914 -24.38 -34.71 -3.99
CA SER A 914 -24.75 -35.18 -2.64
C SER A 914 -25.35 -36.58 -2.65
N GLY A 915 -25.86 -37.02 -3.80
CA GLY A 915 -26.71 -38.20 -3.91
C GLY A 915 -28.11 -37.96 -3.34
N TYR A 916 -28.98 -38.96 -3.48
CA TYR A 916 -30.33 -38.88 -2.93
C TYR A 916 -30.33 -38.87 -1.39
N PRO A 917 -31.32 -38.18 -0.77
CA PRO A 917 -31.57 -38.30 0.66
C PRO A 917 -31.82 -39.75 1.08
N GLU A 918 -31.51 -40.08 2.34
CA GLU A 918 -31.64 -41.45 2.87
C GLU A 918 -33.07 -42.01 2.77
N HIS A 919 -34.09 -41.14 2.84
CA HIS A 919 -35.50 -41.54 2.68
C HIS A 919 -35.91 -41.79 1.23
N CYS A 920 -35.13 -41.38 0.23
CA CYS A 920 -35.45 -41.53 -1.20
C CYS A 920 -34.92 -42.86 -1.76
N THR A 921 -35.42 -43.98 -1.25
CA THR A 921 -34.95 -45.33 -1.58
C THR A 921 -35.55 -45.93 -2.85
N THR A 922 -36.70 -45.44 -3.32
CA THR A 922 -37.43 -45.97 -4.48
C THR A 922 -37.40 -45.01 -5.67
N GLY A 923 -37.55 -45.54 -6.89
CA GLY A 923 -37.59 -44.72 -8.11
C GLY A 923 -38.73 -43.68 -8.13
N HIS A 924 -39.84 -43.94 -7.45
CA HIS A 924 -40.92 -42.96 -7.25
C HIS A 924 -40.44 -41.78 -6.38
N LEU A 925 -39.87 -42.06 -5.21
CA LEU A 925 -39.39 -41.03 -4.28
C LEU A 925 -38.24 -40.21 -4.88
N GLN A 926 -37.39 -40.84 -5.69
CA GLN A 926 -36.34 -40.15 -6.44
C GLN A 926 -36.91 -39.17 -7.47
N ARG A 927 -37.93 -39.58 -8.26
CA ARG A 927 -38.61 -38.67 -9.21
C ARG A 927 -39.33 -37.54 -8.50
N GLU A 928 -39.98 -37.84 -7.38
CA GLU A 928 -40.64 -36.84 -6.56
C GLU A 928 -39.65 -35.84 -5.97
N HIS A 929 -38.47 -36.30 -5.53
CA HIS A 929 -37.39 -35.43 -5.06
C HIS A 929 -36.94 -34.44 -6.14
N VAL A 930 -36.69 -34.92 -7.36
CA VAL A 930 -36.33 -34.07 -8.51
C VAL A 930 -37.44 -33.08 -8.85
N ARG A 931 -38.71 -33.54 -8.85
CA ARG A 931 -39.87 -32.68 -9.12
C ARG A 931 -39.99 -31.56 -8.08
N ARG A 932 -39.92 -31.89 -6.78
CA ARG A 932 -40.00 -30.91 -5.68
C ARG A 932 -38.88 -29.89 -5.74
N TRP A 933 -37.66 -30.30 -6.12
CA TRP A 933 -36.54 -29.38 -6.33
C TRP A 933 -36.80 -28.39 -7.46
N ASN A 934 -37.31 -28.87 -8.60
CA ASN A 934 -37.68 -28.00 -9.70
C ASN A 934 -38.83 -27.06 -9.36
N GLU A 935 -39.87 -27.55 -8.68
CA GLU A 935 -41.01 -26.73 -8.25
C GLU A 935 -40.59 -25.60 -7.32
N ARG A 936 -39.77 -25.92 -6.31
CA ARG A 936 -39.35 -25.02 -5.24
C ARG A 936 -38.23 -24.07 -5.66
N GLU A 937 -37.16 -24.62 -6.22
CA GLU A 937 -35.91 -23.88 -6.48
C GLU A 937 -35.76 -23.48 -7.95
N LYS A 938 -36.64 -23.93 -8.85
CA LYS A 938 -36.54 -23.74 -10.31
C LYS A 938 -35.25 -24.33 -10.91
N ILE A 939 -34.68 -25.32 -10.24
CA ILE A 939 -33.47 -26.04 -10.68
C ILE A 939 -33.86 -27.45 -11.11
N VAL A 940 -33.55 -27.80 -12.37
CA VAL A 940 -33.74 -29.15 -12.89
C VAL A 940 -32.51 -30.00 -12.58
N LEU A 941 -32.67 -30.97 -11.68
CA LEU A 941 -31.66 -31.99 -11.38
C LEU A 941 -31.77 -33.16 -12.38
N HIS A 942 -30.64 -33.71 -12.83
CA HIS A 942 -30.65 -34.88 -13.71
C HIS A 942 -30.42 -36.17 -12.94
N HIS A 943 -31.35 -37.12 -13.05
CA HIS A 943 -31.26 -38.42 -12.38
C HIS A 943 -29.91 -39.14 -12.57
N ALA A 944 -29.33 -39.07 -13.77
CA ALA A 944 -28.04 -39.69 -14.09
C ALA A 944 -26.83 -39.06 -13.38
N ASN A 945 -26.96 -37.80 -12.95
CA ASN A 945 -25.89 -37.06 -12.28
C ASN A 945 -25.97 -37.15 -10.76
N ILE A 946 -27.12 -37.57 -10.20
CA ILE A 946 -27.32 -37.65 -8.75
C ILE A 946 -26.58 -38.86 -8.19
N ARG A 947 -25.37 -38.63 -7.67
CA ARG A 947 -24.52 -39.64 -7.04
C ARG A 947 -23.60 -39.00 -6.00
N LYS A 948 -23.26 -39.74 -4.95
CA LYS A 948 -22.32 -39.25 -3.94
C LYS A 948 -20.94 -39.00 -4.58
N ASN A 949 -20.54 -37.73 -4.66
CA ASN A 949 -19.23 -37.29 -5.12
C ASN A 949 -18.71 -36.21 -4.15
N PRO A 950 -17.91 -36.60 -3.14
CA PRO A 950 -17.38 -35.67 -2.14
C PRO A 950 -16.58 -34.50 -2.74
N GLY A 951 -15.81 -34.75 -3.80
CA GLY A 951 -14.94 -33.75 -4.44
C GLY A 951 -15.75 -32.66 -5.15
N GLN A 952 -16.72 -33.07 -5.99
CA GLN A 952 -17.62 -32.13 -6.65
C GLN A 952 -18.49 -31.35 -5.66
N ARG A 953 -18.96 -32.01 -4.59
CA ARG A 953 -19.71 -31.34 -3.52
C ARG A 953 -18.85 -30.30 -2.80
N ALA A 954 -17.58 -30.60 -2.53
CA ALA A 954 -16.65 -29.67 -1.91
C ALA A 954 -16.37 -28.46 -2.81
N LEU A 955 -16.10 -28.67 -4.10
CA LEU A 955 -15.95 -27.63 -5.11
C LEU A 955 -17.19 -26.72 -5.15
N ALA A 956 -18.38 -27.30 -5.29
CA ALA A 956 -19.63 -26.53 -5.39
C ALA A 956 -19.88 -25.70 -4.12
N LYS A 957 -19.61 -26.26 -2.93
CA LYS A 957 -19.72 -25.53 -1.66
C LYS A 957 -18.73 -24.37 -1.57
N LEU A 958 -17.50 -24.56 -2.04
CA LEU A 958 -16.50 -23.49 -2.12
C LEU A 958 -16.98 -22.35 -3.02
N MET A 959 -17.46 -22.68 -4.23
CA MET A 959 -17.96 -21.68 -5.18
C MET A 959 -19.16 -20.89 -4.66
N LEU A 960 -20.07 -21.54 -3.94
CA LEU A 960 -21.23 -20.89 -3.32
C LEU A 960 -20.85 -19.93 -2.18
N ASN A 961 -19.89 -20.33 -1.33
CA ASN A 961 -19.55 -19.56 -0.12
C ASN A 961 -18.52 -18.45 -0.39
N SER A 962 -17.62 -18.64 -1.36
CA SER A 962 -16.49 -17.72 -1.60
C SER A 962 -16.82 -16.58 -2.56
N MET A 963 -17.88 -16.68 -3.35
CA MET A 963 -18.27 -15.66 -4.32
C MET A 963 -18.54 -14.30 -3.67
N TRP A 964 -19.36 -14.26 -2.61
CA TRP A 964 -19.74 -13.00 -1.95
C TRP A 964 -18.52 -12.27 -1.35
N GLY A 965 -17.54 -13.02 -0.86
CA GLY A 965 -16.30 -12.47 -0.31
C GLY A 965 -15.48 -11.66 -1.32
N THR A 966 -15.74 -11.80 -2.62
CA THR A 966 -15.01 -11.05 -3.66
C THR A 966 -15.36 -9.56 -3.66
N PHE A 967 -16.62 -9.22 -3.37
CA PHE A 967 -17.09 -7.83 -3.31
C PHE A 967 -16.61 -7.08 -2.06
N ARG A 968 -15.93 -7.76 -1.12
CA ARG A 968 -15.32 -7.15 0.07
C ARG A 968 -13.94 -6.55 -0.21
N ALA A 969 -13.24 -7.02 -1.25
CA ALA A 969 -11.85 -6.67 -1.50
C ALA A 969 -11.67 -5.14 -1.68
N THR A 970 -10.63 -4.56 -1.08
CA THR A 970 -10.23 -3.16 -1.27
C THR A 970 -9.41 -3.02 -2.56
N ASP A 971 -9.60 -1.91 -3.30
CA ASP A 971 -8.67 -1.50 -4.37
C ASP A 971 -7.29 -1.11 -3.80
N GLN A 972 -7.24 -0.71 -2.53
CA GLN A 972 -5.98 -0.54 -1.79
C GLN A 972 -5.54 -1.87 -1.19
N GLN A 973 -4.81 -2.65 -1.98
CA GLN A 973 -3.82 -3.55 -1.42
C GLN A 973 -2.52 -2.78 -1.32
N ASP A 974 -2.16 -2.35 -0.10
CA ASP A 974 -0.82 -1.83 0.16
C ASP A 974 0.19 -2.92 -0.22
N THR A 975 0.81 -2.79 -1.39
CA THR A 975 2.02 -3.55 -1.69
C THR A 975 3.07 -3.04 -0.71
N SER A 976 3.28 -3.79 0.38
CA SER A 976 4.31 -3.50 1.35
C SER A 976 5.68 -3.59 0.66
N GLN A 977 6.20 -2.47 0.17
CA GLN A 977 7.60 -2.36 -0.22
C GLN A 977 8.40 -2.08 1.06
N ARG A 978 9.31 -2.98 1.44
CA ARG A 978 10.38 -2.60 2.38
C ARG A 978 11.25 -1.55 1.69
N ILE A 979 11.14 -0.30 2.16
CA ILE A 979 11.79 0.86 1.56
C ILE A 979 13.23 0.94 2.08
N HIS A 980 14.22 0.72 1.22
CA HIS A 980 15.65 0.89 1.56
C HIS A 980 16.12 2.37 1.57
N ARG A 981 15.22 3.35 1.50
CA ARG A 981 15.50 4.79 1.45
C ARG A 981 14.48 5.61 2.25
N SER A 982 14.94 6.30 3.28
CA SER A 982 14.13 7.06 4.25
C SER A 982 13.27 8.18 3.65
N ALA A 983 13.66 8.72 2.48
CA ALA A 983 12.98 9.87 1.86
C ALA A 983 11.53 9.60 1.40
N ARG A 984 11.06 8.35 1.38
CA ARG A 984 9.67 7.99 1.03
C ARG A 984 8.75 7.74 2.23
N LEU A 985 9.28 7.66 3.45
CA LEU A 985 8.53 7.25 4.65
C LEU A 985 7.84 8.41 5.39
N LEU A 986 8.28 9.65 5.19
CA LEU A 986 7.74 10.83 5.90
C LEU A 986 6.41 11.37 5.31
N ALA A 987 5.76 10.63 4.39
CA ALA A 987 4.62 11.12 3.60
C ALA A 987 3.29 10.38 3.85
N VAL A 988 3.12 9.74 5.01
CA VAL A 988 1.84 9.18 5.46
C VAL A 988 1.33 9.97 6.67
N PRO A 989 0.42 10.95 6.50
CA PRO A 989 -0.43 11.39 7.61
C PRO A 989 -1.47 10.29 7.89
N GLY A 990 -1.73 10.05 9.17
CA GLY A 990 -2.75 9.11 9.63
C GLY A 990 -4.12 9.46 9.04
N GLN A 991 -4.80 8.42 8.54
CA GLN A 991 -6.25 8.39 8.50
C GLN A 991 -6.80 8.10 9.89
#